data_AF-W4HBJ9-F1
#
_entry.id   AF-W4HBJ9-F1
#
_cell.length_a   1.000
_cell.length_b   1.000
_cell.length_c   1.000
_cell.angle_alpha   90.00
_cell.angle_beta   90.00
_cell.angle_gamma   90.00
#
_symmetry.space_group_name_H-M   'P 1'
#
loop_
_entity.id
_entity.type
_entity.pdbx_description
1 polymer ?
#
loop_
_entity_poly.entity_id
_entity_poly.type
_entity_poly.pdbx_seq_one_letter_code
_entity_poly.pdbx_strand_id
1 'polypeptide(L)'
;MASVAPANFTPGQLTPARRISAESGRNAGSSNTSKRRLSSVKAIKTWRVTVLPGLIMFLCTLGLIFLSIFLLFLLISQGMFKRQVVTVNAQLADTYFWAPYGQSCILTSDGFTPNSCDADTASVIPDKPFAVVGTELAKQWAAELTQAGGTLYVTTCILGGTSNVGWTDLQFIAGYDYFPECLPTEPQDVAGMAMLETTIRDTHVDGLYFLTLYADLDPSMTVYSYVNSDGTTQNLIDNIKRTLISVDGQVETDKLGRDYIITSRPLGDRYLVTGFCDTVVEELSELKDGLGLTGWSQGKHSKLPVVPAWSCGHVVENADEVIVLQAMSSFLSLWFFAGDMFITIEGLGGLLSGAPVLKYTVLSGLERRKWLLVSIVVNSMPGLLYMDVSRIYYYSTNGFKVYVLSSIMVANFFTFGFFIALSLFDTLVGLLRSFSSCVGYSAPIFTAVCIVWMTQVWCHDAFFLDVYNKFYSAPAFLGFYVNNATWPSGSYVAEGTPPIVTYLVKTIVTTVGGSFGIAIAISSIYRRIIHKQWLVSTVWCRSNSVLSALHLPNCITALPLESSNGIKMGNKMYCKPSTIAIMGYTTVVERQKWGKDKRHANQLPNQLISIYALVPAMVVPSWVSSLGTVDHNQFTPTPATRLAQAKPVVHTRGSCVV
;
A
#
# COMPACT_ATOMS: atom_id res chain seq x y z
N MET A 1 -8.25 76.95 -40.20
CA MET A 1 -8.09 75.93 -41.27
C MET A 1 -9.17 74.89 -41.00
N ALA A 2 -10.38 74.97 -41.56
CA ALA A 2 -10.75 74.87 -42.99
C ALA A 2 -10.29 73.52 -43.58
N SER A 3 -11.11 72.69 -44.26
CA SER A 3 -12.55 72.71 -44.64
C SER A 3 -12.96 71.27 -45.04
N VAL A 4 -14.22 70.81 -45.26
CA VAL A 4 -15.60 71.35 -45.07
C VAL A 4 -16.57 70.14 -44.88
N ALA A 5 -17.88 70.36 -44.67
CA ALA A 5 -18.92 69.31 -44.62
C ALA A 5 -19.59 69.03 -46.01
N PRO A 6 -20.90 68.72 -46.10
CA PRO A 6 -21.50 67.38 -46.18
C PRO A 6 -22.21 67.10 -47.53
N ALA A 7 -22.89 65.94 -47.69
CA ALA A 7 -24.30 65.86 -48.16
C ALA A 7 -24.79 64.43 -48.50
N ASN A 8 -26.10 64.23 -48.36
CA ASN A 8 -26.88 63.08 -48.84
C ASN A 8 -26.95 63.00 -50.37
N PHE A 9 -27.29 61.84 -50.94
CA PHE A 9 -28.40 61.70 -51.90
C PHE A 9 -28.80 60.21 -52.11
N THR A 10 -30.10 59.96 -52.18
CA THR A 10 -30.76 58.68 -52.60
C THR A 10 -31.35 58.85 -54.02
N PRO A 11 -32.23 57.96 -54.50
CA PRO A 11 -32.05 56.56 -54.91
C PRO A 11 -32.13 56.41 -56.45
N GLY A 12 -31.92 55.20 -57.01
CA GLY A 12 -32.11 55.00 -58.46
C GLY A 12 -32.18 53.54 -58.90
N GLN A 13 -33.30 53.14 -59.49
CA GLN A 13 -33.47 51.86 -60.19
C GLN A 13 -32.69 51.86 -61.52
N LEU A 14 -32.32 50.68 -62.03
CA LEU A 14 -32.67 50.23 -63.39
C LEU A 14 -32.04 48.85 -63.68
N THR A 15 -32.90 47.83 -63.83
CA THR A 15 -32.57 46.63 -64.61
C THR A 15 -32.58 46.98 -66.10
N PRO A 16 -31.74 46.31 -66.91
CA PRO A 16 -32.36 45.48 -67.94
C PRO A 16 -31.79 44.06 -67.98
N ALA A 17 -32.66 43.10 -68.28
CA ALA A 17 -32.25 41.73 -68.52
C ALA A 17 -31.62 41.57 -69.91
N ARG A 18 -30.56 40.76 -70.03
CA ARG A 18 -30.24 40.07 -71.28
C ARG A 18 -29.81 38.62 -71.03
N ARG A 19 -30.61 37.73 -71.61
CA ARG A 19 -30.45 36.26 -71.79
C ARG A 19 -29.35 36.06 -72.86
N ILE A 20 -28.49 35.03 -72.96
CA ILE A 20 -28.58 33.56 -72.87
C ILE A 20 -27.12 32.98 -72.79
N SER A 21 -26.88 31.87 -72.06
CA SER A 21 -25.80 30.83 -72.15
C SER A 21 -24.31 31.19 -72.43
N ALA A 22 -23.26 30.45 -72.01
CA ALA A 22 -23.13 29.09 -71.46
C ALA A 22 -21.89 28.96 -70.51
N GLU A 23 -21.62 27.74 -70.06
CA GLU A 23 -20.37 27.22 -69.45
C GLU A 23 -19.98 27.54 -67.98
N SER A 24 -20.20 26.52 -67.14
CA SER A 24 -19.16 25.82 -66.36
C SER A 24 -18.29 26.56 -65.32
N GLY A 25 -18.64 26.34 -64.05
CA GLY A 25 -17.72 25.63 -63.16
C GLY A 25 -16.94 26.43 -62.10
N ARG A 26 -16.86 25.83 -60.90
CA ARG A 26 -15.96 26.15 -59.76
C ARG A 26 -16.15 27.52 -59.06
N ASN A 27 -16.98 27.55 -58.00
CA ASN A 27 -16.59 28.19 -56.72
C ASN A 27 -17.47 27.80 -55.49
N ALA A 28 -17.76 26.50 -55.32
CA ALA A 28 -18.51 25.98 -54.15
C ALA A 28 -17.66 25.16 -53.15
N GLY A 29 -16.35 24.97 -53.39
CA GLY A 29 -15.50 24.05 -52.62
C GLY A 29 -14.85 24.61 -51.35
N SER A 30 -14.63 25.94 -51.28
CA SER A 30 -13.79 26.57 -50.24
C SER A 30 -14.50 26.72 -48.88
N SER A 31 -15.77 27.10 -48.86
CA SER A 31 -16.48 27.36 -47.59
C SER A 31 -16.78 26.07 -46.80
N ASN A 32 -17.05 24.95 -47.48
CA ASN A 32 -17.33 23.66 -46.84
C ASN A 32 -16.07 22.95 -46.33
N THR A 33 -14.92 23.09 -46.99
CA THR A 33 -13.65 22.56 -46.50
C THR A 33 -13.13 23.35 -45.30
N SER A 34 -13.27 24.69 -45.32
CA SER A 34 -12.99 25.53 -44.15
C SER A 34 -13.89 25.17 -42.95
N LYS A 35 -15.22 25.06 -43.14
CA LYS A 35 -16.15 24.64 -42.09
C LYS A 35 -15.86 23.22 -41.56
N ARG A 36 -15.50 22.25 -42.42
CA ARG A 36 -15.09 20.89 -42.00
C ARG A 36 -13.77 20.88 -41.23
N ARG A 37 -12.77 21.68 -41.63
CA ARG A 37 -11.52 21.83 -40.86
C ARG A 37 -11.80 22.49 -39.50
N LEU A 38 -12.61 23.54 -39.44
CA LEU A 38 -12.92 24.24 -38.20
C LEU A 38 -13.75 23.38 -37.23
N SER A 39 -14.68 22.56 -37.72
CA SER A 39 -15.43 21.62 -36.89
C SER A 39 -14.58 20.43 -36.44
N SER A 40 -13.71 19.89 -37.30
CA SER A 40 -12.74 18.84 -36.92
C SER A 40 -11.74 19.34 -35.86
N VAL A 41 -11.16 20.53 -36.04
CA VAL A 41 -10.26 21.15 -35.04
C VAL A 41 -10.99 21.44 -33.74
N LYS A 42 -12.26 21.90 -33.77
CA LYS A 42 -13.08 22.03 -32.55
C LYS A 42 -13.34 20.67 -31.88
N ALA A 43 -13.65 19.61 -32.65
CA ALA A 43 -13.87 18.28 -32.11
C ALA A 43 -12.59 17.72 -31.44
N ILE A 44 -11.44 17.79 -32.12
CA ILE A 44 -10.13 17.35 -31.59
C ILE A 44 -9.74 18.15 -30.35
N LYS A 45 -9.95 19.47 -30.34
CA LYS A 45 -9.66 20.34 -29.18
C LYS A 45 -10.58 20.02 -28.00
N THR A 46 -11.86 19.75 -28.24
CA THR A 46 -12.82 19.33 -27.19
C THR A 46 -12.50 17.94 -26.66
N TRP A 47 -12.06 17.02 -27.52
CA TRP A 47 -11.67 15.66 -27.14
C TRP A 47 -10.44 15.65 -26.22
N ARG A 48 -9.35 16.34 -26.61
CA ARG A 48 -8.13 16.47 -25.82
C ARG A 48 -8.34 17.21 -24.49
N VAL A 49 -9.11 18.30 -24.49
CA VAL A 49 -9.27 19.18 -23.31
C VAL A 49 -10.33 18.66 -22.33
N THR A 50 -11.29 17.84 -22.77
CA THR A 50 -12.50 17.57 -21.98
C THR A 50 -12.92 16.11 -21.84
N VAL A 51 -12.43 15.20 -22.70
CA VAL A 51 -12.79 13.77 -22.65
C VAL A 51 -11.62 12.93 -22.13
N LEU A 52 -10.42 13.14 -22.68
CA LEU A 52 -9.22 12.38 -22.32
C LEU A 52 -8.90 12.41 -20.81
N PRO A 53 -8.97 13.53 -20.08
CA PRO A 53 -8.70 13.54 -18.63
C PRO A 53 -9.71 12.73 -17.82
N GLY A 54 -10.99 12.73 -18.23
CA GLY A 54 -12.04 11.95 -17.56
C GLY A 54 -11.87 10.44 -17.78
N LEU A 55 -11.49 10.04 -19.00
CA LEU A 55 -11.16 8.65 -19.32
C LEU A 55 -9.95 8.16 -18.51
N ILE A 56 -8.87 8.97 -18.46
CA ILE A 56 -7.67 8.65 -17.67
C ILE A 56 -8.06 8.48 -16.20
N MET A 57 -8.81 9.42 -15.61
CA MET A 57 -9.23 9.30 -14.20
C MET A 57 -10.12 8.09 -13.94
N PHE A 58 -10.97 7.69 -14.89
CA PHE A 58 -11.74 6.45 -14.77
C PHE A 58 -10.84 5.22 -14.81
N LEU A 59 -9.91 5.13 -15.77
CA LEU A 59 -8.95 4.03 -15.87
C LEU A 59 -8.04 3.97 -14.63
N CYS A 60 -7.64 5.10 -14.06
CA CYS A 60 -6.93 5.15 -12.78
C CYS A 60 -7.82 4.66 -11.62
N THR A 61 -9.12 4.99 -11.59
CA THR A 61 -10.04 4.50 -10.54
C THR A 61 -10.23 2.99 -10.63
N LEU A 62 -10.50 2.49 -11.83
CA LEU A 62 -10.67 1.07 -12.12
C LEU A 62 -9.36 0.32 -11.82
N GLY A 63 -8.23 0.90 -12.23
CA GLY A 63 -6.88 0.46 -11.87
C GLY A 63 -6.70 0.35 -10.36
N LEU A 64 -6.98 1.38 -9.56
CA LEU A 64 -6.85 1.34 -8.10
C LEU A 64 -7.70 0.23 -7.46
N ILE A 65 -8.94 0.03 -7.90
CA ILE A 65 -9.83 -1.00 -7.33
C ILE A 65 -9.31 -2.41 -7.69
N PHE A 66 -9.07 -2.71 -8.96
CA PHE A 66 -8.57 -4.03 -9.37
C PHE A 66 -7.14 -4.30 -8.86
N LEU A 67 -6.27 -3.29 -8.83
CA LEU A 67 -4.95 -3.38 -8.25
C LEU A 67 -5.05 -3.68 -6.75
N SER A 68 -5.98 -3.10 -5.99
CA SER A 68 -6.13 -3.41 -4.56
C SER A 68 -6.47 -4.89 -4.30
N ILE A 69 -7.31 -5.50 -5.15
CA ILE A 69 -7.69 -6.92 -5.06
C ILE A 69 -6.54 -7.81 -5.53
N PHE A 70 -5.80 -7.40 -6.57
CA PHE A 70 -4.64 -8.13 -7.06
C PHE A 70 -3.46 -8.08 -6.06
N LEU A 71 -3.18 -6.91 -5.48
CA LEU A 71 -2.18 -6.73 -4.40
C LEU A 71 -2.51 -7.60 -3.20
N LEU A 72 -3.79 -7.66 -2.80
CA LEU A 72 -4.25 -8.55 -1.74
C LEU A 72 -3.92 -10.02 -2.05
N PHE A 73 -4.29 -10.52 -3.23
CA PHE A 73 -3.99 -11.90 -3.63
C PHE A 73 -2.47 -12.18 -3.63
N LEU A 74 -1.67 -11.26 -4.17
CA LEU A 74 -0.21 -11.37 -4.15
C LEU A 74 0.35 -11.42 -2.73
N LEU A 75 -0.06 -10.52 -1.84
CA LEU A 75 0.45 -10.48 -0.46
C LEU A 75 0.04 -11.72 0.34
N ILE A 76 -1.18 -12.24 0.14
CA ILE A 76 -1.58 -13.53 0.71
C ILE A 76 -0.69 -14.66 0.17
N SER A 77 -0.44 -14.72 -1.15
CA SER A 77 0.46 -15.73 -1.75
C SER A 77 1.93 -15.60 -1.32
N GLN A 78 2.34 -14.43 -0.83
CA GLN A 78 3.68 -14.17 -0.29
C GLN A 78 3.79 -14.46 1.22
N GLY A 79 2.76 -15.06 1.84
CA GLY A 79 2.82 -15.57 3.20
C GLY A 79 2.60 -14.53 4.30
N MET A 80 1.84 -13.45 4.06
CA MET A 80 1.63 -12.37 5.04
C MET A 80 0.82 -12.72 6.31
N PHE A 81 0.53 -14.00 6.53
CA PHE A 81 0.00 -14.54 7.79
C PHE A 81 0.93 -15.60 8.44
N LYS A 82 1.83 -16.18 7.65
CA LYS A 82 2.87 -17.11 8.06
C LYS A 82 3.95 -17.17 6.99
N ARG A 83 5.14 -16.69 7.31
CA ARG A 83 6.33 -16.69 6.46
C ARG A 83 7.56 -16.89 7.34
N GLN A 84 8.56 -17.57 6.81
CA GLN A 84 9.89 -17.77 7.40
C GLN A 84 10.92 -17.86 6.27
N VAL A 85 11.99 -17.08 6.37
CA VAL A 85 13.02 -16.91 5.32
C VAL A 85 14.36 -16.66 5.98
N VAL A 86 15.43 -17.28 5.47
CA VAL A 86 16.80 -16.99 5.91
C VAL A 86 17.19 -15.57 5.52
N THR A 87 17.60 -14.77 6.51
CA THR A 87 18.17 -13.45 6.31
C THR A 87 19.67 -13.57 6.06
N VAL A 88 20.14 -13.02 4.95
CA VAL A 88 21.57 -12.98 4.62
C VAL A 88 22.32 -12.15 5.66
N ASN A 89 23.50 -12.62 6.09
CA ASN A 89 24.32 -11.94 7.09
C ASN A 89 25.83 -12.00 6.77
N ALA A 90 26.27 -11.42 5.65
CA ALA A 90 27.69 -11.43 5.30
C ALA A 90 28.52 -10.48 6.17
N GLN A 91 29.83 -10.75 6.31
CA GLN A 91 30.78 -9.97 7.12
C GLN A 91 31.10 -8.58 6.52
N LEU A 92 30.10 -7.68 6.46
CA LEU A 92 30.21 -6.31 5.93
C LEU A 92 29.69 -5.29 6.94
N ALA A 93 30.46 -4.23 7.17
CA ALA A 93 30.10 -3.16 8.10
C ALA A 93 28.87 -2.35 7.65
N ASP A 94 28.92 -1.80 6.43
CA ASP A 94 27.90 -0.85 5.95
C ASP A 94 26.54 -1.51 5.68
N THR A 95 26.51 -2.81 5.35
CA THR A 95 25.30 -3.53 4.97
C THR A 95 24.71 -4.34 6.13
N TYR A 96 25.54 -5.07 6.88
CA TYR A 96 25.11 -6.06 7.88
C TYR A 96 25.61 -5.73 9.31
N PHE A 97 26.11 -4.51 9.53
CA PHE A 97 26.52 -3.98 10.82
C PHE A 97 27.65 -4.73 11.55
N TRP A 98 28.44 -5.55 10.84
CA TRP A 98 29.61 -6.22 11.41
C TRP A 98 30.68 -5.20 11.80
N ALA A 99 31.18 -5.29 13.03
CA ALA A 99 32.30 -4.47 13.49
C ALA A 99 33.27 -5.29 14.38
N PRO A 100 34.58 -4.98 14.34
CA PRO A 100 35.54 -5.54 15.29
C PRO A 100 35.27 -5.00 16.70
N TYR A 101 35.40 -5.86 17.71
CA TYR A 101 35.22 -5.49 19.11
C TYR A 101 36.45 -5.84 19.97
N GLY A 102 36.99 -7.05 19.85
CA GLY A 102 38.18 -7.50 20.58
C GLY A 102 38.99 -8.56 19.82
N GLN A 103 40.32 -8.56 19.98
CA GLN A 103 41.25 -9.51 19.35
C GLN A 103 42.33 -9.92 20.36
N SER A 104 41.91 -10.71 21.36
CA SER A 104 42.68 -10.88 22.61
C SER A 104 42.44 -12.23 23.30
N CYS A 105 41.21 -12.75 23.27
CA CYS A 105 40.81 -13.98 23.94
C CYS A 105 41.61 -15.20 23.48
N ILE A 106 42.25 -15.88 24.43
CA ILE A 106 42.98 -17.14 24.20
C ILE A 106 42.17 -18.28 24.81
N LEU A 107 41.72 -19.21 23.98
CA LEU A 107 40.90 -20.36 24.38
C LEU A 107 41.78 -21.61 24.54
N THR A 108 41.63 -22.33 25.64
CA THR A 108 42.27 -23.62 25.91
C THR A 108 41.21 -24.68 26.26
N SER A 109 41.62 -25.92 26.59
CA SER A 109 40.69 -26.98 27.01
C SER A 109 39.84 -26.65 28.24
N ASP A 110 40.28 -25.72 29.08
CA ASP A 110 39.59 -25.33 30.31
C ASP A 110 38.59 -24.17 30.09
N GLY A 111 38.67 -23.48 28.94
CA GLY A 111 37.88 -22.30 28.59
C GLY A 111 38.75 -21.10 28.22
N PHE A 112 38.25 -19.88 28.45
CA PHE A 112 39.05 -18.67 28.23
C PHE A 112 40.18 -18.56 29.25
N THR A 113 41.39 -18.27 28.77
CA THR A 113 42.57 -18.06 29.62
C THR A 113 42.36 -16.79 30.47
N PRO A 114 42.56 -16.85 31.80
CA PRO A 114 42.36 -15.68 32.67
C PRO A 114 43.16 -14.45 32.20
N ASN A 115 42.49 -13.30 32.09
CA ASN A 115 43.03 -12.04 31.60
C ASN A 115 43.59 -12.06 30.15
N SER A 116 43.22 -13.03 29.32
CA SER A 116 43.52 -12.99 27.88
C SER A 116 42.57 -12.08 27.12
N CYS A 117 41.26 -12.22 27.36
CA CYS A 117 40.24 -11.32 26.82
C CYS A 117 40.42 -9.89 27.33
N ASP A 118 40.18 -8.93 26.45
CA ASP A 118 40.08 -7.51 26.78
C ASP A 118 38.87 -7.20 27.68
N ALA A 119 38.96 -6.10 28.40
CA ALA A 119 37.95 -5.70 29.39
C ALA A 119 36.58 -5.44 28.77
N ASP A 120 36.55 -4.90 27.55
CA ASP A 120 35.31 -4.60 26.83
C ASP A 120 34.59 -5.91 26.48
N THR A 121 35.27 -6.87 25.85
CA THR A 121 34.78 -8.24 25.57
C THR A 121 34.31 -8.97 26.82
N ALA A 122 35.10 -8.93 27.90
CA ALA A 122 34.75 -9.61 29.15
C ALA A 122 33.53 -8.96 29.85
N SER A 123 33.23 -7.69 29.58
CA SER A 123 32.14 -6.94 30.21
C SER A 123 30.78 -7.07 29.51
N VAL A 124 30.71 -7.70 28.33
CA VAL A 124 29.47 -7.79 27.52
C VAL A 124 28.34 -8.50 28.27
N ILE A 125 28.69 -9.50 29.07
CA ILE A 125 27.82 -10.25 29.98
C ILE A 125 28.55 -10.46 31.33
N PRO A 126 27.86 -10.82 32.43
CA PRO A 126 28.51 -11.02 33.72
C PRO A 126 29.58 -12.13 33.72
N ASP A 127 30.59 -12.00 34.57
CA ASP A 127 31.78 -12.87 34.61
C ASP A 127 31.45 -14.38 34.66
N LYS A 128 30.43 -14.76 35.42
CA LYS A 128 30.05 -16.17 35.65
C LYS A 128 29.53 -16.85 34.37
N PRO A 129 28.49 -16.35 33.68
CA PRO A 129 28.10 -16.88 32.38
C PRO A 129 29.18 -16.66 31.31
N PHE A 130 29.99 -15.60 31.36
CA PHE A 130 31.11 -15.40 30.42
C PHE A 130 32.15 -16.54 30.50
N ALA A 131 32.56 -16.93 31.71
CA ALA A 131 33.45 -18.06 31.92
C ALA A 131 32.85 -19.38 31.39
N VAL A 132 31.54 -19.58 31.59
CA VAL A 132 30.82 -20.76 31.08
C VAL A 132 30.75 -20.76 29.54
N VAL A 133 30.54 -19.62 28.88
CA VAL A 133 30.65 -19.50 27.42
C VAL A 133 32.02 -20.00 26.96
N GLY A 134 33.11 -19.54 27.60
CA GLY A 134 34.46 -20.02 27.30
C GLY A 134 34.61 -21.54 27.43
N THR A 135 34.14 -22.12 28.54
CA THR A 135 34.20 -23.59 28.74
C THR A 135 33.33 -24.36 27.73
N GLU A 136 32.18 -23.84 27.31
CA GLU A 136 31.34 -24.49 26.28
C GLU A 136 31.94 -24.37 24.87
N LEU A 137 32.54 -23.23 24.52
CA LEU A 137 33.33 -23.07 23.29
C LEU A 137 34.47 -24.09 23.25
N ALA A 138 35.22 -24.24 24.35
CA ALA A 138 36.33 -25.18 24.46
C ALA A 138 35.89 -26.65 24.29
N LYS A 139 34.75 -27.04 24.89
CA LYS A 139 34.19 -28.39 24.72
C LYS A 139 33.78 -28.67 23.27
N GLN A 140 33.18 -27.70 22.60
CA GLN A 140 32.63 -27.88 21.26
C GLN A 140 33.71 -27.79 20.17
N TRP A 141 34.75 -26.97 20.38
CA TRP A 141 35.96 -26.92 19.55
C TRP A 141 37.09 -27.83 20.07
N ALA A 142 36.80 -28.89 20.82
CA ALA A 142 37.83 -29.77 21.39
C ALA A 142 38.72 -30.46 20.33
N ALA A 143 38.15 -30.80 19.16
CA ALA A 143 38.92 -31.32 18.02
C ALA A 143 39.87 -30.27 17.44
N GLU A 144 39.38 -29.03 17.28
CA GLU A 144 40.16 -27.88 16.81
C GLU A 144 41.34 -27.58 17.74
N LEU A 145 41.07 -27.50 19.06
CA LEU A 145 42.07 -27.30 20.10
C LEU A 145 43.15 -28.39 20.06
N THR A 146 42.76 -29.65 19.88
CA THR A 146 43.70 -30.77 19.77
C THR A 146 44.62 -30.59 18.57
N GLN A 147 44.09 -30.17 17.43
CA GLN A 147 44.88 -29.93 16.23
C GLN A 147 45.74 -28.65 16.31
N ALA A 148 45.28 -27.61 17.00
CA ALA A 148 46.00 -26.36 17.20
C ALA A 148 47.19 -26.46 18.18
N GLY A 149 47.38 -27.62 18.81
CA GLY A 149 48.40 -27.81 19.85
C GLY A 149 47.96 -27.35 21.25
N GLY A 150 46.64 -27.23 21.47
CA GLY A 150 46.03 -26.94 22.78
C GLY A 150 45.55 -25.49 22.97
N THR A 151 45.57 -24.65 21.93
CA THR A 151 45.20 -23.23 22.05
C THR A 151 44.56 -22.71 20.76
N LEU A 152 43.49 -21.93 20.89
CA LEU A 152 42.88 -21.16 19.79
C LEU A 152 42.88 -19.67 20.11
N TYR A 153 43.00 -18.85 19.07
CA TYR A 153 42.98 -17.40 19.13
C TYR A 153 41.60 -16.91 18.72
N VAL A 154 40.84 -16.34 19.66
CA VAL A 154 39.44 -15.99 19.46
C VAL A 154 39.30 -14.47 19.30
N THR A 155 38.77 -14.07 18.16
CA THR A 155 38.34 -12.70 17.88
C THR A 155 36.87 -12.54 18.27
N THR A 156 36.57 -11.43 18.94
CA THR A 156 35.22 -10.98 19.26
C THR A 156 34.77 -9.91 18.26
N CYS A 157 33.64 -10.15 17.62
CA CYS A 157 32.97 -9.21 16.73
C CYS A 157 31.59 -8.86 17.31
N ILE A 158 31.08 -7.69 16.97
CA ILE A 158 29.69 -7.32 17.24
C ILE A 158 28.94 -7.12 15.93
N LEU A 159 27.64 -7.40 15.95
CA LEU A 159 26.68 -6.86 15.00
C LEU A 159 25.87 -5.80 15.73
N GLY A 160 25.68 -4.63 15.11
CA GLY A 160 24.88 -3.56 15.70
C GLY A 160 25.57 -2.85 16.85
N GLY A 161 24.94 -2.81 18.03
CA GLY A 161 25.54 -2.21 19.24
C GLY A 161 25.64 -0.69 19.20
N THR A 162 24.77 -0.03 18.43
CA THR A 162 24.71 1.43 18.29
C THR A 162 23.27 1.93 18.33
N SER A 163 23.07 3.21 18.67
CA SER A 163 21.74 3.84 18.75
C SER A 163 20.95 3.87 17.44
N ASN A 164 21.60 3.69 16.30
CA ASN A 164 20.96 3.65 14.98
C ASN A 164 20.47 2.24 14.61
N VAL A 165 21.03 1.21 15.25
CA VAL A 165 20.66 -0.20 15.06
C VAL A 165 19.68 -0.64 16.15
N GLY A 166 19.97 -0.31 17.41
CA GLY A 166 19.03 -0.52 18.53
C GLY A 166 18.95 -1.95 19.07
N TRP A 167 19.70 -2.88 18.49
CA TRP A 167 19.93 -4.27 18.92
C TRP A 167 21.41 -4.62 18.73
N THR A 168 21.87 -5.73 19.31
CA THR A 168 23.25 -6.21 19.11
C THR A 168 23.38 -7.71 19.30
N ASP A 169 24.31 -8.35 18.61
CA ASP A 169 24.71 -9.74 18.85
C ASP A 169 26.23 -9.86 18.88
N LEU A 170 26.74 -10.85 19.62
CA LEU A 170 28.17 -11.08 19.81
C LEU A 170 28.61 -12.30 19.01
N GLN A 171 29.70 -12.19 18.27
CA GLN A 171 30.27 -13.28 17.48
C GLN A 171 31.69 -13.60 17.95
N PHE A 172 32.03 -14.88 17.97
CA PHE A 172 33.36 -15.38 18.23
C PHE A 172 33.89 -16.09 16.98
N ILE A 173 35.05 -15.67 16.48
CA ILE A 173 35.73 -16.29 15.34
C ILE A 173 37.05 -16.88 15.84
N ALA A 174 37.22 -18.19 15.72
CA ALA A 174 38.40 -18.90 16.23
C ALA A 174 39.44 -19.18 15.12
N GLY A 175 40.68 -18.75 15.33
CA GLY A 175 41.83 -19.09 14.50
C GLY A 175 42.80 -20.04 15.22
N TYR A 176 43.60 -20.78 14.46
CA TYR A 176 44.57 -21.74 15.02
C TYR A 176 45.87 -21.07 15.48
N ASP A 177 46.38 -20.14 14.67
CA ASP A 177 47.72 -19.56 14.80
C ASP A 177 47.72 -18.02 14.73
N TYR A 178 46.55 -17.41 14.54
CA TYR A 178 46.34 -15.97 14.46
C TYR A 178 44.90 -15.61 14.88
N PHE A 179 44.67 -14.35 15.28
CA PHE A 179 43.33 -13.80 15.52
C PHE A 179 42.64 -13.47 14.18
N PRO A 180 41.50 -14.10 13.82
CA PRO A 180 40.79 -13.79 12.58
C PRO A 180 40.25 -12.36 12.55
N GLU A 181 39.97 -11.82 11.36
CA GLU A 181 39.35 -10.51 11.20
C GLU A 181 37.82 -10.60 11.21
N CYS A 182 37.14 -9.61 11.79
CA CYS A 182 35.68 -9.50 11.74
C CYS A 182 35.16 -9.07 10.36
N LEU A 183 36.00 -8.40 9.58
CA LEU A 183 35.72 -7.81 8.27
C LEU A 183 36.86 -8.18 7.29
N PRO A 184 37.03 -9.49 6.98
CA PRO A 184 38.17 -9.95 6.19
C PRO A 184 38.15 -9.38 4.78
N THR A 185 39.30 -8.90 4.31
CA THR A 185 39.44 -8.36 2.94
C THR A 185 39.66 -9.43 1.87
N GLU A 186 40.16 -10.60 2.27
CA GLU A 186 40.43 -11.80 1.47
C GLU A 186 39.94 -13.04 2.25
N PRO A 187 39.79 -14.23 1.63
CA PRO A 187 39.33 -15.43 2.34
C PRO A 187 40.28 -15.86 3.47
N GLN A 188 39.75 -16.08 4.68
CA GLN A 188 40.53 -16.45 5.87
C GLN A 188 40.13 -17.82 6.45
N ASP A 189 41.11 -18.62 6.86
CA ASP A 189 40.93 -19.99 7.36
C ASP A 189 40.68 -20.01 8.87
N VAL A 190 39.46 -20.36 9.29
CA VAL A 190 39.04 -20.42 10.71
C VAL A 190 38.85 -21.86 11.18
N ALA A 191 38.98 -22.08 12.49
CA ALA A 191 38.61 -23.32 13.19
C ALA A 191 37.09 -23.43 13.39
N GLY A 192 36.41 -22.30 13.51
CA GLY A 192 34.98 -22.24 13.73
C GLY A 192 34.47 -20.82 13.97
N MET A 193 33.15 -20.71 14.02
CA MET A 193 32.44 -19.48 14.37
C MET A 193 31.32 -19.81 15.37
N ALA A 194 31.11 -18.93 16.33
CA ALA A 194 30.00 -19.02 17.27
C ALA A 194 29.30 -17.67 17.42
N MET A 195 28.01 -17.73 17.66
CA MET A 195 27.10 -16.61 17.88
C MET A 195 26.55 -16.72 19.29
N LEU A 196 26.68 -15.66 20.07
CA LEU A 196 26.12 -15.53 21.40
C LEU A 196 25.02 -14.47 21.38
N GLU A 197 23.85 -14.89 21.84
CA GLU A 197 22.58 -14.17 21.84
C GLU A 197 21.92 -14.28 23.22
N THR A 198 20.71 -13.76 23.34
CA THR A 198 19.82 -13.97 24.50
C THR A 198 18.48 -14.54 24.05
N THR A 199 17.82 -15.32 24.90
CA THR A 199 16.51 -15.87 24.59
C THR A 199 15.66 -16.00 25.85
N ILE A 200 14.37 -16.31 25.67
CA ILE A 200 13.46 -16.59 26.78
C ILE A 200 12.82 -17.98 26.59
N ARG A 201 12.56 -18.66 27.71
CA ARG A 201 11.90 -19.97 27.76
C ARG A 201 10.90 -19.95 28.91
N ASP A 202 9.79 -20.68 28.80
CA ASP A 202 8.72 -20.69 29.81
C ASP A 202 9.22 -21.10 31.21
N THR A 203 10.31 -21.86 31.29
CA THR A 203 10.98 -22.30 32.53
C THR A 203 11.97 -21.28 33.10
N HIS A 204 12.35 -20.25 32.34
CA HIS A 204 13.43 -19.31 32.66
C HIS A 204 13.00 -17.87 32.34
N VAL A 205 12.24 -17.28 33.27
CA VAL A 205 11.63 -15.95 33.13
C VAL A 205 12.63 -14.79 33.13
N ASP A 206 13.80 -14.97 33.73
CA ASP A 206 14.87 -13.95 33.81
C ASP A 206 15.70 -13.85 32.51
N GLY A 207 15.38 -14.67 31.50
CA GLY A 207 16.14 -14.81 30.28
C GLY A 207 17.32 -15.77 30.40
N LEU A 208 17.86 -16.15 29.24
CA LEU A 208 18.99 -17.06 29.07
C LEU A 208 19.94 -16.46 28.04
N TYR A 209 21.22 -16.75 28.17
CA TYR A 209 22.16 -16.61 27.06
C TYR A 209 22.03 -17.82 26.14
N PHE A 210 22.20 -17.60 24.84
CA PHE A 210 22.00 -18.61 23.81
C PHE A 210 23.23 -18.64 22.90
N LEU A 211 23.94 -19.76 22.89
CA LEU A 211 25.17 -19.96 22.16
C LEU A 211 24.94 -20.96 21.01
N THR A 212 25.09 -20.50 19.78
CA THR A 212 25.05 -21.33 18.56
C THR A 212 26.45 -21.41 17.95
N LEU A 213 26.92 -22.61 17.59
CA LEU A 213 28.32 -22.82 17.17
C LEU A 213 28.45 -23.76 15.96
N TYR A 214 29.39 -23.39 15.09
CA TYR A 214 29.97 -24.19 14.01
C TYR A 214 31.42 -24.58 14.33
N ALA A 215 31.77 -25.85 14.06
CA ALA A 215 33.11 -26.42 14.17
C ALA A 215 33.48 -27.10 12.85
N ASP A 216 34.67 -26.82 12.32
CA ASP A 216 35.09 -27.27 10.99
C ASP A 216 35.49 -28.76 10.94
N LEU A 217 36.00 -29.30 12.06
CA LEU A 217 36.36 -30.70 12.24
C LEU A 217 35.24 -31.58 12.79
N ASP A 218 34.02 -31.06 13.04
CA ASP A 218 32.87 -31.90 13.42
C ASP A 218 32.25 -32.55 12.15
N PRO A 219 32.44 -33.85 11.90
CA PRO A 219 31.96 -34.50 10.68
C PRO A 219 30.44 -34.64 10.61
N SER A 220 29.71 -34.30 11.68
CA SER A 220 28.24 -34.23 11.68
C SER A 220 27.69 -32.92 11.10
N MET A 221 28.52 -31.86 11.04
CA MET A 221 28.12 -30.56 10.51
C MET A 221 28.24 -30.54 8.98
N THR A 222 27.14 -30.81 8.30
CA THR A 222 27.10 -30.94 6.83
C THR A 222 26.20 -29.90 6.17
N VAL A 223 26.58 -29.44 4.99
CA VAL A 223 25.76 -28.52 4.18
C VAL A 223 24.48 -29.21 3.70
N TYR A 224 23.35 -28.51 3.79
CA TYR A 224 22.09 -28.90 3.16
C TYR A 224 21.40 -27.67 2.54
N SER A 225 20.59 -27.91 1.51
CA SER A 225 19.82 -26.84 0.86
C SER A 225 18.48 -26.65 1.59
N TYR A 226 18.29 -25.47 2.18
CA TYR A 226 17.08 -25.06 2.86
C TYR A 226 16.13 -24.35 1.88
N VAL A 227 14.85 -24.72 1.89
CA VAL A 227 13.82 -24.09 1.06
C VAL A 227 13.02 -23.10 1.91
N ASN A 228 13.17 -21.81 1.61
CA ASN A 228 12.41 -20.75 2.25
C ASN A 228 10.93 -20.82 1.91
N SER A 229 10.08 -20.26 2.78
CA SER A 229 8.62 -20.22 2.56
C SER A 229 8.16 -19.43 1.32
N ASP A 230 9.03 -18.62 0.71
CA ASP A 230 8.76 -17.90 -0.54
C ASP A 230 9.31 -18.61 -1.79
N GLY A 231 9.81 -19.83 -1.64
CA GLY A 231 10.32 -20.67 -2.72
C GLY A 231 11.77 -20.41 -3.13
N THR A 232 12.46 -19.46 -2.49
CA THR A 232 13.92 -19.31 -2.64
C THR A 232 14.68 -20.39 -1.86
N THR A 233 15.93 -20.65 -2.23
CA THR A 233 16.79 -21.66 -1.59
C THR A 233 18.10 -21.02 -1.13
N GLN A 234 18.59 -21.44 0.04
CA GLN A 234 19.88 -21.03 0.62
C GLN A 234 20.54 -22.27 1.26
N ASN A 235 21.87 -22.33 1.25
CA ASN A 235 22.60 -23.43 1.88
C ASN A 235 22.85 -23.13 3.36
N LEU A 236 22.53 -24.09 4.22
CA LEU A 236 22.71 -24.00 5.67
C LEU A 236 23.55 -25.20 6.16
N ILE A 237 24.15 -25.06 7.34
CA ILE A 237 24.83 -26.16 8.03
C ILE A 237 23.86 -26.89 8.96
N ASP A 238 23.77 -28.22 8.84
CA ASP A 238 22.99 -29.08 9.73
C ASP A 238 23.78 -29.46 11.00
N ASN A 239 23.11 -29.99 12.03
CA ASN A 239 23.69 -30.50 13.28
C ASN A 239 24.59 -29.50 14.07
N ILE A 240 24.44 -28.21 13.79
CA ILE A 240 25.03 -27.12 14.58
C ILE A 240 24.69 -27.25 16.05
N LYS A 241 25.67 -26.95 16.92
CA LYS A 241 25.48 -27.07 18.36
C LYS A 241 24.81 -25.82 18.91
N ARG A 242 23.88 -26.01 19.85
CA ARG A 242 23.04 -24.98 20.43
C ARG A 242 22.91 -25.19 21.92
N THR A 243 23.29 -24.19 22.70
CA THR A 243 23.46 -24.28 24.15
C THR A 243 22.83 -23.07 24.84
N LEU A 244 22.03 -23.31 25.87
CA LEU A 244 21.49 -22.28 26.76
C LEU A 244 22.36 -22.19 28.00
N ILE A 245 22.66 -20.96 28.42
CA ILE A 245 23.43 -20.66 29.62
C ILE A 245 22.61 -19.70 30.48
N SER A 246 22.26 -20.10 31.70
CA SER A 246 21.53 -19.22 32.61
C SER A 246 22.42 -18.09 33.13
N VAL A 247 21.83 -17.03 33.70
CA VAL A 247 22.58 -15.97 34.39
C VAL A 247 23.43 -16.53 35.54
N ASP A 248 22.99 -17.65 36.12
CA ASP A 248 23.71 -18.43 37.13
C ASP A 248 24.76 -19.42 36.56
N GLY A 249 25.00 -19.43 35.25
CA GLY A 249 25.97 -20.31 34.61
C GLY A 249 25.57 -21.80 34.60
N GLN A 250 24.29 -22.13 34.71
CA GLN A 250 23.79 -23.48 34.42
C GLN A 250 23.70 -23.68 32.90
N VAL A 251 24.00 -24.88 32.42
CA VAL A 251 24.09 -25.20 30.99
C VAL A 251 23.02 -26.22 30.61
N GLU A 252 22.24 -25.92 29.56
CA GLU A 252 21.25 -26.81 28.97
C GLU A 252 21.44 -26.88 27.45
N THR A 253 21.16 -28.04 26.82
CA THR A 253 21.20 -28.14 25.35
C THR A 253 19.87 -27.68 24.76
N ASP A 254 19.89 -26.72 23.82
CA ASP A 254 18.67 -26.36 23.11
C ASP A 254 18.39 -27.28 21.93
N LYS A 255 17.12 -27.65 21.77
CA LYS A 255 16.61 -28.37 20.60
C LYS A 255 15.67 -27.52 19.75
N LEU A 256 15.20 -26.40 20.29
CA LEU A 256 14.28 -25.50 19.60
C LEU A 256 15.04 -24.62 18.61
N GLY A 257 16.17 -24.06 19.05
CA GLY A 257 17.01 -23.16 18.27
C GLY A 257 16.38 -21.80 17.98
N ARG A 258 15.31 -21.45 18.71
CA ARG A 258 14.48 -20.28 18.49
C ARG A 258 14.74 -19.19 19.51
N ASP A 259 14.72 -17.97 19.03
CA ASP A 259 14.85 -16.74 19.81
C ASP A 259 14.12 -15.60 19.11
N TYR A 260 14.49 -14.36 19.44
CA TYR A 260 13.92 -13.15 18.85
C TYR A 260 12.37 -13.12 18.87
N ILE A 261 11.78 -13.66 19.95
CA ILE A 261 10.33 -13.83 20.10
C ILE A 261 9.70 -12.47 20.44
N ILE A 262 9.34 -11.72 19.39
CA ILE A 262 8.80 -10.35 19.49
C ILE A 262 7.32 -10.36 19.12
N THR A 263 6.47 -9.81 19.99
CA THR A 263 5.04 -9.63 19.66
C THR A 263 4.74 -8.23 19.12
N SER A 264 3.71 -8.11 18.26
CA SER A 264 3.16 -6.83 17.81
C SER A 264 1.64 -6.94 17.62
N ARG A 265 0.93 -5.82 17.76
CA ARG A 265 -0.55 -5.75 17.83
C ARG A 265 -1.14 -4.75 16.81
N PRO A 266 -0.85 -4.86 15.49
CA PRO A 266 -1.29 -3.88 14.49
C PRO A 266 -2.81 -3.79 14.31
N LEU A 267 -3.55 -4.85 14.68
CA LEU A 267 -5.02 -4.92 14.65
C LEU A 267 -5.63 -5.23 16.04
N GLY A 268 -4.86 -5.08 17.12
CA GLY A 268 -5.22 -5.47 18.49
C GLY A 268 -4.96 -6.96 18.82
N ASP A 269 -5.15 -7.34 20.08
CA ASP A 269 -4.69 -8.62 20.64
C ASP A 269 -5.28 -9.88 19.97
N ARG A 270 -6.48 -9.80 19.36
CA ARG A 270 -7.09 -10.93 18.64
C ARG A 270 -6.27 -11.39 17.42
N TYR A 271 -5.49 -10.48 16.84
CA TYR A 271 -4.69 -10.73 15.64
C TYR A 271 -3.21 -10.48 15.95
N LEU A 272 -2.76 -11.08 17.06
CA LEU A 272 -1.39 -10.98 17.54
C LEU A 272 -0.43 -11.44 16.44
N VAL A 273 0.57 -10.62 16.17
CA VAL A 273 1.73 -10.97 15.35
C VAL A 273 2.82 -11.45 16.30
N THR A 274 3.31 -12.67 16.11
CA THR A 274 4.49 -13.18 16.80
C THR A 274 5.59 -13.40 15.78
N GLY A 275 6.59 -12.50 15.79
CA GLY A 275 7.87 -12.70 15.11
C GLY A 275 8.79 -13.59 15.93
N PHE A 276 9.68 -14.31 15.25
CA PHE A 276 10.72 -15.15 15.86
C PHE A 276 11.84 -15.35 14.84
N CYS A 277 13.03 -15.72 15.32
CA CYS A 277 14.11 -16.22 14.47
C CYS A 277 14.53 -17.61 14.96
N ASP A 278 15.01 -18.44 14.04
CA ASP A 278 15.73 -19.67 14.38
C ASP A 278 17.20 -19.45 13.99
N THR A 279 18.13 -19.45 14.95
CA THR A 279 19.56 -19.17 14.70
C THR A 279 20.19 -20.34 13.95
N VAL A 280 20.88 -20.03 12.84
CA VAL A 280 21.46 -20.97 11.89
C VAL A 280 22.88 -20.56 11.51
N VAL A 281 23.56 -21.40 10.73
CA VAL A 281 24.83 -21.04 10.07
C VAL A 281 24.61 -21.20 8.58
N GLU A 282 24.79 -20.10 7.85
CA GLU A 282 24.66 -20.02 6.39
C GLU A 282 25.98 -20.36 5.72
N GLU A 283 25.89 -21.12 4.62
CA GLU A 283 27.00 -21.49 3.75
C GLU A 283 26.97 -20.58 2.51
N LEU A 284 28.02 -19.78 2.34
CA LEU A 284 28.00 -18.61 1.44
C LEU A 284 28.44 -18.90 0.00
N SER A 285 28.73 -20.14 -0.42
CA SER A 285 29.29 -20.42 -1.75
C SER A 285 28.40 -19.96 -2.90
N GLU A 286 27.08 -19.99 -2.75
CA GLU A 286 26.13 -19.51 -3.76
C GLU A 286 25.89 -17.98 -3.71
N LEU A 287 26.21 -17.34 -2.59
CA LEU A 287 25.90 -15.92 -2.35
C LEU A 287 27.11 -14.99 -2.50
N LYS A 288 28.32 -15.44 -2.16
CA LYS A 288 29.53 -14.59 -2.08
C LYS A 288 29.81 -13.80 -3.37
N ASP A 289 29.66 -14.43 -4.53
CA ASP A 289 29.88 -13.80 -5.84
C ASP A 289 28.77 -12.78 -6.17
N GLY A 290 27.52 -13.10 -5.81
CA GLY A 290 26.36 -12.22 -6.02
C GLY A 290 26.33 -11.01 -5.08
N LEU A 291 26.94 -11.14 -3.90
CA LEU A 291 27.16 -10.06 -2.93
C LEU A 291 28.44 -9.26 -3.21
N GLY A 292 29.31 -9.74 -4.11
CA GLY A 292 30.59 -9.10 -4.44
C GLY A 292 31.62 -9.13 -3.29
N LEU A 293 31.59 -10.18 -2.46
CA LEU A 293 32.52 -10.31 -1.33
C LEU A 293 33.95 -10.57 -1.83
N THR A 294 34.91 -9.80 -1.32
CA THR A 294 36.34 -10.05 -1.56
C THR A 294 36.94 -10.99 -0.51
N GLY A 295 36.45 -10.94 0.73
CA GLY A 295 36.85 -11.83 1.82
C GLY A 295 35.67 -12.37 2.62
N TRP A 296 35.92 -13.48 3.31
CA TRP A 296 34.96 -14.20 4.16
C TRP A 296 35.73 -15.17 5.08
N SER A 297 35.11 -15.59 6.18
CA SER A 297 35.61 -16.70 6.99
C SER A 297 35.22 -18.03 6.39
N GLN A 298 36.15 -18.98 6.33
CA GLN A 298 35.90 -20.35 5.85
C GLN A 298 36.59 -21.39 6.74
N GLY A 299 35.98 -22.57 6.88
CA GLY A 299 36.60 -23.68 7.61
C GLY A 299 37.95 -24.08 7.00
N LYS A 300 39.01 -24.19 7.82
CA LYS A 300 40.38 -24.48 7.36
C LYS A 300 40.49 -25.80 6.60
N HIS A 301 39.69 -26.81 6.96
CA HIS A 301 39.68 -28.18 6.44
C HIS A 301 38.55 -28.42 5.46
N SER A 302 37.33 -28.01 5.79
CA SER A 302 36.18 -28.18 4.88
C SER A 302 36.21 -27.23 3.67
N LYS A 303 36.90 -26.08 3.82
CA LYS A 303 36.84 -24.93 2.88
C LYS A 303 35.44 -24.40 2.63
N LEU A 304 34.50 -24.66 3.53
CA LEU A 304 33.15 -24.09 3.49
C LEU A 304 33.19 -22.63 3.96
N PRO A 305 32.79 -21.65 3.14
CA PRO A 305 32.60 -20.27 3.58
C PRO A 305 31.35 -20.20 4.46
N VAL A 306 31.51 -19.83 5.71
CA VAL A 306 30.44 -19.91 6.73
C VAL A 306 30.22 -18.58 7.40
N VAL A 307 28.96 -18.31 7.77
CA VAL A 307 28.62 -17.19 8.65
C VAL A 307 27.40 -17.52 9.52
N PRO A 308 27.37 -17.13 10.80
CA PRO A 308 26.16 -17.16 11.60
C PRO A 308 25.05 -16.30 10.97
N ALA A 309 23.83 -16.80 10.95
CA ALA A 309 22.69 -16.16 10.29
C ALA A 309 21.37 -16.58 10.97
N TRP A 310 20.24 -16.05 10.49
CA TRP A 310 18.93 -16.30 11.07
C TRP A 310 17.90 -16.75 10.05
N SER A 311 17.04 -17.70 10.43
CA SER A 311 15.81 -18.01 9.72
C SER A 311 14.63 -17.31 10.39
N CYS A 312 14.47 -16.02 10.10
CA CYS A 312 13.44 -15.18 10.72
C CYS A 312 12.07 -15.34 10.05
N GLY A 313 11.02 -15.27 10.87
CA GLY A 313 9.65 -15.48 10.44
C GLY A 313 8.61 -14.80 11.33
N HIS A 314 7.34 -14.98 10.98
CA HIS A 314 6.22 -14.62 11.84
C HIS A 314 5.04 -15.59 11.68
N VAL A 315 4.15 -15.57 12.66
CA VAL A 315 2.81 -16.16 12.62
C VAL A 315 1.79 -15.12 13.10
N VAL A 316 0.60 -15.13 12.51
CA VAL A 316 -0.54 -14.27 12.87
C VAL A 316 -1.66 -15.11 13.49
N GLU A 317 -2.13 -14.73 14.67
CA GLU A 317 -3.30 -15.37 15.29
C GLU A 317 -4.61 -15.02 14.56
N ASN A 318 -5.54 -15.97 14.51
CA ASN A 318 -6.86 -15.82 13.89
C ASN A 318 -6.84 -15.32 12.42
N ALA A 319 -5.75 -15.62 11.69
CA ALA A 319 -5.53 -15.21 10.29
C ALA A 319 -6.71 -15.51 9.36
N ASP A 320 -7.36 -16.67 9.53
CA ASP A 320 -8.51 -17.09 8.72
C ASP A 320 -9.67 -16.09 8.76
N GLU A 321 -9.91 -15.44 9.91
CA GLU A 321 -10.97 -14.43 10.05
C GLU A 321 -10.67 -13.19 9.20
N VAL A 322 -9.39 -12.77 9.18
CA VAL A 322 -8.91 -11.63 8.40
C VAL A 322 -9.00 -11.93 6.90
N ILE A 323 -8.59 -13.13 6.48
CA ILE A 323 -8.70 -13.61 5.09
C ILE A 323 -10.16 -13.63 4.64
N VAL A 324 -11.07 -14.19 5.45
CA VAL A 324 -12.50 -14.25 5.13
C VAL A 324 -13.12 -12.85 5.07
N LEU A 325 -12.77 -11.96 6.00
CA LEU A 325 -13.23 -10.57 6.00
C LEU A 325 -12.78 -9.81 4.73
N GLN A 326 -11.53 -9.99 4.29
CA GLN A 326 -11.02 -9.39 3.06
C GLN A 326 -11.66 -9.99 1.81
N ALA A 327 -11.82 -11.32 1.75
CA ALA A 327 -12.49 -11.98 0.63
C ALA A 327 -13.93 -11.46 0.46
N MET A 328 -14.72 -11.42 1.54
CA MET A 328 -16.07 -10.85 1.53
C MET A 328 -16.05 -9.37 1.14
N SER A 329 -15.13 -8.57 1.68
CA SER A 329 -15.02 -7.13 1.37
C SER A 329 -14.61 -6.86 -0.08
N SER A 330 -13.77 -7.72 -0.67
CA SER A 330 -13.42 -7.69 -2.09
C SER A 330 -14.62 -8.01 -2.98
N PHE A 331 -15.38 -9.08 -2.68
CA PHE A 331 -16.61 -9.40 -3.42
C PHE A 331 -17.66 -8.30 -3.31
N LEU A 332 -17.87 -7.73 -2.12
CA LEU A 332 -18.78 -6.60 -1.90
C LEU A 332 -18.31 -5.34 -2.64
N SER A 333 -17.01 -5.06 -2.68
CA SER A 333 -16.46 -3.94 -3.44
C SER A 333 -16.74 -4.08 -4.94
N LEU A 334 -16.52 -5.28 -5.52
CA LEU A 334 -16.85 -5.57 -6.92
C LEU A 334 -18.36 -5.44 -7.19
N TRP A 335 -19.20 -5.96 -6.28
CA TRP A 335 -20.65 -5.86 -6.39
C TRP A 335 -21.14 -4.41 -6.39
N PHE A 336 -20.70 -3.60 -5.43
CA PHE A 336 -21.06 -2.19 -5.35
C PHE A 336 -20.47 -1.34 -6.50
N PHE A 337 -19.34 -1.75 -7.08
CA PHE A 337 -18.75 -1.08 -8.24
C PHE A 337 -19.39 -1.49 -9.59
N ALA A 338 -20.11 -2.61 -9.65
CA ALA A 338 -20.63 -3.17 -10.90
C ALA A 338 -21.56 -2.20 -11.68
N GLY A 339 -22.41 -1.44 -10.98
CA GLY A 339 -23.28 -0.44 -11.61
C GLY A 339 -22.50 0.75 -12.21
N ASP A 340 -21.43 1.19 -11.54
CA ASP A 340 -20.54 2.25 -12.03
C ASP A 340 -19.73 1.79 -13.25
N MET A 341 -19.26 0.55 -13.24
CA MET A 341 -18.58 -0.08 -14.37
C MET A 341 -19.52 -0.19 -15.59
N PHE A 342 -20.76 -0.66 -15.39
CA PHE A 342 -21.76 -0.81 -16.46
C PHE A 342 -22.07 0.53 -17.17
N ILE A 343 -22.40 1.58 -16.40
CA ILE A 343 -22.70 2.91 -16.96
C ILE A 343 -21.49 3.44 -17.75
N THR A 344 -20.27 3.17 -17.29
CA THR A 344 -19.07 3.65 -17.98
C THR A 344 -18.81 2.92 -19.29
N ILE A 345 -19.05 1.61 -19.35
CA ILE A 345 -18.95 0.81 -20.59
C ILE A 345 -19.96 1.33 -21.63
N GLU A 346 -21.22 1.59 -21.23
CA GLU A 346 -22.20 2.21 -22.12
C GLU A 346 -21.80 3.63 -22.57
N GLY A 347 -21.17 4.41 -21.68
CA GLY A 347 -20.62 5.72 -21.99
C GLY A 347 -19.50 5.65 -23.04
N LEU A 348 -18.59 4.68 -22.92
CA LEU A 348 -17.50 4.43 -23.86
C LEU A 348 -18.02 3.96 -25.24
N GLY A 349 -19.02 3.08 -25.27
CA GLY A 349 -19.71 2.71 -26.51
C GLY A 349 -20.38 3.91 -27.20
N GLY A 350 -20.90 4.87 -26.41
CA GLY A 350 -21.37 6.16 -26.89
C GLY A 350 -20.27 7.01 -27.53
N LEU A 351 -19.10 7.11 -26.88
CA LEU A 351 -17.92 7.83 -27.38
C LEU A 351 -17.43 7.27 -28.73
N LEU A 352 -17.29 5.94 -28.83
CA LEU A 352 -16.87 5.25 -30.05
C LEU A 352 -17.87 5.45 -31.21
N SER A 353 -19.16 5.60 -30.88
CA SER A 353 -20.24 5.87 -31.85
C SER A 353 -20.41 7.35 -32.20
N GLY A 354 -19.56 8.25 -31.70
CA GLY A 354 -19.65 9.70 -31.93
C GLY A 354 -20.83 10.40 -31.24
N ALA A 355 -21.51 9.74 -30.30
CA ALA A 355 -22.63 10.30 -29.55
C ALA A 355 -22.13 11.18 -28.38
N PRO A 356 -22.93 12.16 -27.90
CA PRO A 356 -22.56 12.94 -26.72
C PRO A 356 -22.37 12.03 -25.49
N VAL A 357 -21.21 12.18 -24.85
CA VAL A 357 -20.69 11.23 -23.85
C VAL A 357 -21.07 11.64 -22.44
N LEU A 358 -21.45 10.64 -21.62
CA LEU A 358 -21.64 10.81 -20.19
C LEU A 358 -20.28 11.09 -19.53
N LYS A 359 -20.04 12.33 -19.09
CA LYS A 359 -18.86 12.65 -18.27
C LYS A 359 -19.08 12.05 -16.88
N TYR A 360 -18.34 10.99 -16.57
CA TYR A 360 -18.49 10.27 -15.31
C TYR A 360 -17.10 10.05 -14.67
N THR A 361 -16.94 10.52 -13.43
CA THR A 361 -15.74 10.33 -12.61
C THR A 361 -16.11 9.69 -11.28
N VAL A 362 -15.89 8.38 -11.17
CA VAL A 362 -16.18 7.56 -9.98
C VAL A 362 -15.63 8.20 -8.70
N LEU A 363 -14.36 8.61 -8.70
CA LEU A 363 -13.69 9.17 -7.53
C LEU A 363 -14.41 10.41 -6.96
N SER A 364 -14.89 11.31 -7.82
CA SER A 364 -15.68 12.48 -7.40
C SER A 364 -17.03 12.09 -6.77
N GLY A 365 -17.56 10.92 -7.14
CA GLY A 365 -18.80 10.35 -6.62
C GLY A 365 -18.64 9.41 -5.42
N LEU A 366 -17.41 9.16 -4.92
CA LEU A 366 -17.20 8.29 -3.75
C LEU A 366 -17.89 8.83 -2.49
N GLU A 367 -18.00 10.15 -2.37
CA GLU A 367 -18.76 10.88 -1.34
C GLU A 367 -20.20 10.34 -1.15
N ARG A 368 -20.83 9.88 -2.24
CA ARG A 368 -22.19 9.32 -2.26
C ARG A 368 -22.21 7.79 -2.29
N ARG A 369 -21.07 7.13 -2.53
CA ARG A 369 -20.91 5.67 -2.62
C ARG A 369 -20.42 5.08 -1.30
N LYS A 370 -21.14 5.39 -0.21
CA LYS A 370 -20.73 5.07 1.17
C LYS A 370 -20.42 3.58 1.39
N TRP A 371 -21.24 2.67 0.85
CA TRP A 371 -21.03 1.22 1.01
C TRP A 371 -19.79 0.71 0.27
N LEU A 372 -19.59 1.11 -0.98
CA LEU A 372 -18.37 0.82 -1.75
C LEU A 372 -17.12 1.34 -1.01
N LEU A 373 -17.19 2.55 -0.48
CA LEU A 373 -16.08 3.18 0.24
C LEU A 373 -15.74 2.43 1.54
N VAL A 374 -16.75 2.01 2.31
CA VAL A 374 -16.57 1.14 3.50
C VAL A 374 -15.91 -0.18 3.10
N SER A 375 -16.41 -0.86 2.06
CA SER A 375 -15.82 -2.13 1.59
C SER A 375 -14.36 -1.98 1.14
N ILE A 376 -14.00 -0.88 0.46
CA ILE A 376 -12.60 -0.59 0.07
C ILE A 376 -11.70 -0.38 1.31
N VAL A 377 -12.18 0.35 2.32
CA VAL A 377 -11.41 0.61 3.55
C VAL A 377 -11.23 -0.67 4.36
N VAL A 378 -12.29 -1.48 4.55
CA VAL A 378 -12.19 -2.77 5.25
C VAL A 378 -11.26 -3.73 4.50
N ASN A 379 -11.32 -3.78 3.16
CA ASN A 379 -10.42 -4.60 2.37
C ASN A 379 -8.93 -4.18 2.49
N SER A 380 -8.69 -2.87 2.66
CA SER A 380 -7.35 -2.29 2.81
C SER A 380 -6.82 -2.35 4.25
N MET A 381 -7.69 -2.57 5.25
CA MET A 381 -7.34 -2.53 6.69
C MET A 381 -6.19 -3.47 7.07
N PRO A 382 -6.12 -4.74 6.60
CA PRO A 382 -5.01 -5.61 6.97
C PRO A 382 -3.68 -5.23 6.31
N GLY A 383 -3.65 -4.22 5.43
CA GLY A 383 -2.41 -3.57 5.04
C GLY A 383 -1.62 -3.06 6.25
N LEU A 384 -2.30 -2.63 7.34
CA LEU A 384 -1.66 -2.23 8.60
C LEU A 384 -0.84 -3.38 9.20
N LEU A 385 -1.37 -4.62 9.14
CA LEU A 385 -0.69 -5.82 9.58
C LEU A 385 0.42 -6.21 8.59
N TYR A 386 0.12 -6.20 7.28
CA TYR A 386 1.08 -6.58 6.24
C TYR A 386 2.33 -5.69 6.25
N MET A 387 2.17 -4.38 6.48
CA MET A 387 3.30 -3.45 6.59
C MET A 387 4.10 -3.72 7.87
N ASP A 388 3.42 -4.06 8.97
CA ASP A 388 4.05 -4.36 10.25
C ASP A 388 4.82 -5.69 10.28
N VAL A 389 4.35 -6.74 9.59
CA VAL A 389 5.11 -7.99 9.42
C VAL A 389 6.19 -7.90 8.35
N SER A 390 5.98 -7.08 7.31
CA SER A 390 6.95 -6.98 6.20
C SER A 390 8.28 -6.34 6.60
N ARG A 391 8.30 -5.52 7.67
CA ARG A 391 9.53 -4.91 8.21
C ARG A 391 10.52 -5.91 8.81
N ILE A 392 10.10 -7.14 9.10
CA ILE A 392 10.96 -8.23 9.59
C ILE A 392 11.95 -8.69 8.49
N TYR A 393 11.60 -8.49 7.22
CA TYR A 393 12.24 -9.19 6.09
C TYR A 393 13.28 -8.37 5.33
N TYR A 394 13.91 -7.37 5.95
CA TYR A 394 14.84 -6.45 5.27
C TYR A 394 15.93 -7.17 4.47
N TYR A 395 16.67 -8.07 5.12
CA TYR A 395 17.76 -8.85 4.54
C TYR A 395 17.31 -10.09 3.73
N SER A 396 16.14 -10.04 3.09
CA SER A 396 15.63 -11.13 2.25
C SER A 396 15.33 -10.70 0.80
N THR A 397 15.57 -11.60 -0.15
CA THR A 397 15.48 -11.40 -1.61
C THR A 397 14.16 -10.79 -2.12
N ASN A 398 13.05 -11.00 -1.40
CA ASN A 398 11.74 -10.47 -1.74
C ASN A 398 11.18 -9.47 -0.70
N GLY A 399 11.89 -9.21 0.40
CA GLY A 399 11.43 -8.39 1.52
C GLY A 399 11.00 -6.99 1.11
N PHE A 400 11.89 -6.24 0.43
CA PHE A 400 11.59 -4.88 -0.03
C PHE A 400 10.37 -4.83 -0.96
N LYS A 401 10.20 -5.83 -1.85
CA LYS A 401 9.03 -5.91 -2.74
C LYS A 401 7.75 -6.03 -1.92
N VAL A 402 7.71 -6.96 -0.97
CA VAL A 402 6.55 -7.18 -0.09
C VAL A 402 6.26 -5.93 0.75
N TYR A 403 7.28 -5.31 1.32
CA TYR A 403 7.16 -4.08 2.10
C TYR A 403 6.58 -2.91 1.30
N VAL A 404 7.02 -2.70 0.05
CA VAL A 404 6.47 -1.65 -0.83
C VAL A 404 5.00 -1.90 -1.18
N LEU A 405 4.62 -3.16 -1.47
CA LEU A 405 3.23 -3.52 -1.77
C LEU A 405 2.32 -3.32 -0.54
N SER A 406 2.79 -3.71 0.65
CA SER A 406 2.11 -3.47 1.93
C SER A 406 1.94 -1.98 2.23
N SER A 407 2.99 -1.19 2.02
CA SER A 407 2.98 0.28 2.18
C SER A 407 1.91 0.96 1.31
N ILE A 408 1.73 0.49 0.07
CA ILE A 408 0.68 0.99 -0.84
C ILE A 408 -0.73 0.63 -0.32
N MET A 409 -0.92 -0.54 0.29
CA MET A 409 -2.20 -0.90 0.93
C MET A 409 -2.50 -0.02 2.16
N VAL A 410 -1.50 0.29 2.98
CA VAL A 410 -1.65 1.25 4.09
C VAL A 410 -1.99 2.66 3.58
N ALA A 411 -1.34 3.10 2.50
CA ALA A 411 -1.64 4.39 1.89
C ALA A 411 -3.09 4.46 1.36
N ASN A 412 -3.58 3.38 0.75
CA ASN A 412 -4.99 3.25 0.36
C ASN A 412 -5.92 3.31 1.58
N PHE A 413 -5.64 2.56 2.65
CA PHE A 413 -6.44 2.54 3.88
C PHE A 413 -6.66 3.95 4.44
N PHE A 414 -5.58 4.73 4.65
CA PHE A 414 -5.70 6.10 5.15
C PHE A 414 -6.36 7.06 4.15
N THR A 415 -6.05 6.94 2.85
CA THR A 415 -6.63 7.80 1.81
C THR A 415 -8.15 7.62 1.70
N PHE A 416 -8.64 6.37 1.65
CA PHE A 416 -10.08 6.08 1.58
C PHE A 416 -10.77 6.24 2.95
N GLY A 417 -10.09 5.95 4.06
CA GLY A 417 -10.58 6.20 5.41
C GLY A 417 -10.85 7.69 5.67
N PHE A 418 -10.01 8.58 5.14
CA PHE A 418 -10.23 10.02 5.19
C PHE A 418 -11.51 10.46 4.44
N PHE A 419 -11.86 9.82 3.32
CA PHE A 419 -13.15 10.09 2.66
C PHE A 419 -14.35 9.65 3.52
N ILE A 420 -14.24 8.57 4.30
CA ILE A 420 -15.30 8.17 5.25
C ILE A 420 -15.43 9.26 6.33
N ALA A 421 -14.31 9.69 6.92
CA ALA A 421 -14.30 10.75 7.93
C ALA A 421 -14.92 12.06 7.40
N LEU A 422 -14.55 12.49 6.18
CA LEU A 422 -15.16 13.65 5.53
C LEU A 422 -16.67 13.47 5.27
N SER A 423 -17.10 12.30 4.82
CA SER A 423 -18.52 12.02 4.54
C SER A 423 -19.37 12.01 5.82
N LEU A 424 -18.83 11.49 6.92
CA LEU A 424 -19.46 11.53 8.24
C LEU A 424 -19.50 12.97 8.78
N PHE A 425 -18.40 13.72 8.66
CA PHE A 425 -18.32 15.13 9.06
C PHE A 425 -19.34 16.00 8.30
N ASP A 426 -19.43 15.88 6.97
CA ASP A 426 -20.42 16.63 6.17
C ASP A 426 -21.86 16.30 6.57
N THR A 427 -22.14 15.00 6.82
CA THR A 427 -23.45 14.54 7.29
C THR A 427 -23.80 15.12 8.66
N LEU A 428 -22.86 15.10 9.61
CA LEU A 428 -23.04 15.63 10.98
C LEU A 428 -23.24 17.15 10.98
N VAL A 429 -22.43 17.89 10.23
CA VAL A 429 -22.58 19.35 10.06
C VAL A 429 -23.91 19.66 9.35
N GLY A 430 -24.35 18.81 8.43
CA GLY A 430 -25.67 18.84 7.79
C GLY A 430 -26.86 18.81 8.76
N LEU A 431 -26.76 18.03 9.84
CA LEU A 431 -27.77 17.96 10.89
C LEU A 431 -27.79 19.21 11.77
N LEU A 432 -26.63 19.83 12.01
CA LEU A 432 -26.50 21.00 12.89
C LEU A 432 -26.86 22.33 12.19
N ARG A 433 -26.45 22.52 10.94
CA ARG A 433 -26.65 23.80 10.22
C ARG A 433 -26.59 23.63 8.71
N SER A 434 -27.62 24.11 8.01
CA SER A 434 -27.65 24.10 6.55
C SER A 434 -26.90 25.31 5.96
N PHE A 435 -25.93 25.06 5.07
CA PHE A 435 -25.20 26.11 4.33
C PHE A 435 -25.58 26.12 2.85
N SER A 436 -25.65 27.32 2.25
CA SER A 436 -25.94 27.53 0.82
C SER A 436 -24.69 27.47 -0.08
N SER A 437 -23.51 27.26 0.50
CA SER A 437 -22.23 27.17 -0.21
C SER A 437 -21.27 26.22 0.53
N CYS A 438 -20.56 25.39 -0.24
CA CYS A 438 -19.65 24.37 0.28
C CYS A 438 -18.20 24.65 -0.14
N VAL A 439 -17.24 24.19 0.66
CA VAL A 439 -15.82 24.10 0.26
C VAL A 439 -15.69 22.98 -0.79
N GLY A 440 -15.18 23.34 -1.96
CA GLY A 440 -14.97 22.40 -3.06
C GLY A 440 -13.55 21.84 -3.04
N TYR A 441 -13.41 20.52 -3.17
CA TYR A 441 -12.10 19.87 -3.35
C TYR A 441 -12.10 18.94 -4.56
N SER A 442 -10.93 18.46 -4.97
CA SER A 442 -10.78 17.47 -6.04
C SER A 442 -10.38 16.11 -5.48
N ALA A 443 -11.34 15.20 -5.32
CA ALA A 443 -11.07 13.80 -4.91
C ALA A 443 -10.01 13.10 -5.79
N PRO A 444 -10.05 13.20 -7.14
CA PRO A 444 -8.96 12.76 -8.02
C PRO A 444 -7.55 13.19 -7.61
N ILE A 445 -7.38 14.48 -7.30
CA ILE A 445 -6.06 15.05 -6.97
C ILE A 445 -5.66 14.63 -5.55
N PHE A 446 -6.60 14.67 -4.60
CA PHE A 446 -6.34 14.20 -3.24
C PHE A 446 -5.84 12.75 -3.23
N THR A 447 -6.57 11.82 -3.85
CA THR A 447 -6.19 10.40 -3.86
C THR A 447 -4.83 10.18 -4.53
N ALA A 448 -4.59 10.78 -5.69
CA ALA A 448 -3.32 10.63 -6.40
C ALA A 448 -2.13 11.22 -5.61
N VAL A 449 -2.26 12.45 -5.10
CA VAL A 449 -1.19 13.11 -4.34
C VAL A 449 -0.96 12.41 -3.00
N CYS A 450 -2.00 11.99 -2.29
CA CYS A 450 -1.87 11.32 -0.99
C CYS A 450 -1.13 9.98 -1.12
N ILE A 451 -1.57 9.10 -2.04
CA ILE A 451 -0.94 7.79 -2.26
C ILE A 451 0.51 7.95 -2.74
N VAL A 452 0.77 8.82 -3.73
CA VAL A 452 2.12 9.05 -4.24
C VAL A 452 3.03 9.62 -3.15
N TRP A 453 2.58 10.59 -2.37
CA TRP A 453 3.40 11.19 -1.31
C TRP A 453 3.71 10.18 -0.20
N MET A 454 2.74 9.42 0.29
CA MET A 454 2.99 8.34 1.26
C MET A 454 3.98 7.29 0.71
N THR A 455 3.75 6.83 -0.53
CA THR A 455 4.64 5.86 -1.19
C THR A 455 6.07 6.41 -1.32
N GLN A 456 6.25 7.67 -1.70
CA GLN A 456 7.58 8.28 -1.83
C GLN A 456 8.32 8.44 -0.49
N VAL A 457 7.61 8.59 0.63
CA VAL A 457 8.22 8.73 1.96
C VAL A 457 8.49 7.37 2.62
N TRP A 458 7.71 6.32 2.30
CA TRP A 458 7.86 5.01 2.94
C TRP A 458 8.66 4.00 2.10
N CYS A 459 8.55 4.06 0.77
CA CYS A 459 9.09 3.04 -0.13
C CYS A 459 10.52 3.35 -0.59
N HIS A 460 11.43 3.57 0.36
CA HIS A 460 12.87 3.65 0.10
C HIS A 460 13.67 2.89 1.15
N ASP A 461 14.84 2.41 0.74
CA ASP A 461 15.65 1.44 1.47
C ASP A 461 16.01 1.89 2.90
N ALA A 462 16.57 3.10 3.06
CA ALA A 462 16.91 3.64 4.38
C ALA A 462 15.72 3.76 5.35
N PHE A 463 14.48 3.91 4.87
CA PHE A 463 13.30 3.91 5.75
C PHE A 463 12.87 2.48 6.10
N PHE A 464 13.01 1.54 5.15
CA PHE A 464 12.78 0.11 5.40
C PHE A 464 13.75 -0.44 6.46
N LEU A 465 15.03 -0.02 6.43
CA LEU A 465 16.03 -0.35 7.44
C LEU A 465 15.72 0.25 8.81
N ASP A 466 15.29 1.52 8.86
CA ASP A 466 14.88 2.19 10.11
C ASP A 466 13.69 1.47 10.79
N VAL A 467 12.70 0.98 10.03
CA VAL A 467 11.56 0.24 10.60
C VAL A 467 11.88 -1.22 10.93
N TYR A 468 12.84 -1.84 10.23
CA TYR A 468 13.42 -3.14 10.60
C TYR A 468 14.14 -3.03 11.95
N ASN A 469 15.08 -2.08 12.10
CA ASN A 469 15.81 -1.85 13.35
C ASN A 469 14.84 -1.54 14.52
N LYS A 470 13.77 -0.77 14.29
CA LYS A 470 12.72 -0.51 15.30
C LYS A 470 11.85 -1.72 15.66
N PHE A 471 11.83 -2.79 14.87
CA PHE A 471 11.19 -4.04 15.27
C PHE A 471 12.05 -4.73 16.32
N TYR A 472 13.35 -4.86 16.04
CA TYR A 472 14.33 -5.55 16.87
C TYR A 472 14.84 -4.74 18.07
N SER A 473 14.71 -3.41 18.07
CA SER A 473 14.97 -2.56 19.24
C SER A 473 13.85 -2.59 20.30
N ALA A 474 13.10 -3.69 20.39
CA ALA A 474 12.06 -3.87 21.40
C ALA A 474 12.68 -4.05 22.80
N PRO A 475 11.96 -3.74 23.90
CA PRO A 475 12.50 -3.92 25.24
C PRO A 475 12.77 -5.39 25.55
N ALA A 476 13.89 -5.68 26.21
CA ALA A 476 14.31 -7.03 26.60
C ALA A 476 14.52 -7.15 28.10
N PHE A 477 14.38 -8.38 28.61
CA PHE A 477 14.68 -8.73 30.01
C PHE A 477 16.19 -8.84 30.23
N LEU A 478 16.90 -9.45 29.28
CA LEU A 478 18.34 -9.62 29.28
C LEU A 478 18.94 -8.99 28.01
N GLY A 479 20.18 -8.53 28.09
CA GLY A 479 20.82 -7.85 26.98
C GLY A 479 22.33 -7.74 27.19
N PHE A 480 23.01 -7.25 26.16
CA PHE A 480 24.46 -7.15 26.12
C PHE A 480 24.94 -5.73 26.37
N TYR A 481 25.94 -5.58 27.24
CA TYR A 481 26.56 -4.30 27.52
C TYR A 481 27.67 -4.01 26.50
N VAL A 482 27.35 -3.21 25.48
CA VAL A 482 28.24 -2.90 24.34
C VAL A 482 28.23 -1.40 24.10
N ASN A 483 29.40 -0.80 23.90
CA ASN A 483 29.57 0.63 23.64
C ASN A 483 28.93 1.54 24.72
N ASN A 484 29.08 1.19 26.00
CA ASN A 484 28.51 1.88 27.16
C ASN A 484 26.95 1.94 27.21
N ALA A 485 26.28 0.99 26.57
CA ALA A 485 24.83 0.84 26.64
C ALA A 485 24.42 -0.64 26.64
N THR A 486 23.26 -0.95 27.20
CA THR A 486 22.68 -2.31 27.10
C THR A 486 21.74 -2.39 25.91
N TRP A 487 21.97 -3.37 25.03
CA TRP A 487 21.15 -3.59 23.83
C TRP A 487 20.44 -4.95 23.90
N PRO A 488 19.23 -5.06 23.32
CA PRO A 488 18.52 -6.33 23.19
C PRO A 488 19.21 -7.25 22.17
N SER A 489 19.10 -8.55 22.41
CA SER A 489 19.67 -9.63 21.60
C SER A 489 18.76 -10.87 21.64
N GLY A 490 17.44 -10.74 21.54
CA GLY A 490 16.52 -11.89 21.48
C GLY A 490 15.61 -12.19 22.70
N SER A 491 15.96 -11.80 23.93
CA SER A 491 15.16 -12.09 25.16
C SER A 491 14.08 -11.02 25.48
N TYR A 492 13.18 -10.79 24.55
CA TYR A 492 12.21 -9.70 24.61
C TYR A 492 11.11 -9.84 25.69
N VAL A 493 10.58 -8.69 26.12
CA VAL A 493 9.42 -8.65 27.02
C VAL A 493 8.12 -8.96 26.28
N ALA A 494 7.13 -9.53 26.97
CA ALA A 494 5.85 -9.93 26.39
C ALA A 494 4.98 -8.77 25.85
N GLU A 495 5.28 -7.51 26.23
CA GLU A 495 4.68 -6.32 25.61
C GLU A 495 5.12 -6.16 24.14
N GLY A 496 6.34 -6.60 23.79
CA GLY A 496 6.83 -6.63 22.41
C GLY A 496 7.16 -5.26 21.84
N THR A 497 7.01 -5.12 20.52
CA THR A 497 7.32 -3.89 19.77
C THR A 497 6.05 -3.07 19.46
N PRO A 498 6.10 -1.73 19.47
CA PRO A 498 5.02 -0.91 18.95
C PRO A 498 4.73 -1.20 17.46
N PRO A 499 3.46 -1.26 17.03
CA PRO A 499 3.12 -1.45 15.61
C PRO A 499 3.68 -0.31 14.75
N ILE A 500 4.13 -0.62 13.53
CA ILE A 500 4.79 0.34 12.63
C ILE A 500 4.02 1.66 12.45
N VAL A 501 2.68 1.58 12.46
CA VAL A 501 1.75 2.72 12.33
C VAL A 501 2.01 3.82 13.37
N THR A 502 2.46 3.46 14.57
CA THR A 502 2.80 4.40 15.65
C THR A 502 3.92 5.36 15.26
N TYR A 503 4.96 4.87 14.58
CA TYR A 503 6.04 5.68 14.03
C TYR A 503 5.61 6.50 12.81
N LEU A 504 4.59 6.02 12.07
CA LEU A 504 4.08 6.65 10.85
C LEU A 504 3.10 7.80 11.09
N VAL A 505 2.50 7.95 12.28
CA VAL A 505 1.40 8.92 12.55
C VAL A 505 1.71 10.33 12.05
N LYS A 506 2.91 10.85 12.32
CA LYS A 506 3.32 12.20 11.89
C LYS A 506 3.33 12.34 10.36
N THR A 507 3.81 11.32 9.65
CA THR A 507 3.84 11.28 8.19
C THR A 507 2.44 11.10 7.61
N ILE A 508 1.60 10.27 8.22
CA ILE A 508 0.19 10.08 7.80
C ILE A 508 -0.57 11.40 7.90
N VAL A 509 -0.50 12.08 9.06
CA VAL A 509 -1.22 13.35 9.28
C VAL A 509 -0.74 14.45 8.33
N THR A 510 0.58 14.58 8.11
CA THR A 510 1.12 15.62 7.21
C THR A 510 0.80 15.33 5.74
N THR A 511 0.88 14.08 5.29
CA THR A 511 0.56 13.71 3.89
C THR A 511 -0.93 13.80 3.58
N VAL A 512 -1.82 13.29 4.46
CA VAL A 512 -3.28 13.42 4.30
C VAL A 512 -3.71 14.89 4.36
N GLY A 513 -3.26 15.63 5.39
CA GLY A 513 -3.61 17.05 5.54
C GLY A 513 -3.07 17.92 4.39
N GLY A 514 -1.81 17.72 4.01
CA GLY A 514 -1.15 18.45 2.93
C GLY A 514 -1.79 18.17 1.56
N SER A 515 -2.01 16.90 1.21
CA SER A 515 -2.68 16.52 -0.04
C SER A 515 -4.13 17.03 -0.11
N PHE A 516 -4.86 17.05 1.01
CA PHE A 516 -6.21 17.62 1.06
C PHE A 516 -6.20 19.15 0.89
N GLY A 517 -5.26 19.85 1.53
CA GLY A 517 -5.02 21.28 1.33
C GLY A 517 -4.72 21.64 -0.13
N ILE A 518 -3.84 20.86 -0.78
CA ILE A 518 -3.53 20.99 -2.22
C ILE A 518 -4.79 20.75 -3.08
N ALA A 519 -5.58 19.72 -2.77
CA ALA A 519 -6.80 19.38 -3.50
C ALA A 519 -7.91 20.46 -3.36
N ILE A 520 -8.01 21.12 -2.22
CA ILE A 520 -8.86 22.30 -2.03
C ILE A 520 -8.29 23.47 -2.83
N ALA A 521 -7.02 23.82 -2.65
CA ALA A 521 -6.40 24.97 -3.30
C ALA A 521 -6.53 24.94 -4.83
N ILE A 522 -6.21 23.80 -5.47
CA ILE A 522 -6.35 23.64 -6.91
C ILE A 522 -7.82 23.73 -7.35
N SER A 523 -8.75 23.13 -6.60
CA SER A 523 -10.18 23.21 -6.91
C SER A 523 -10.71 24.64 -6.79
N SER A 524 -10.32 25.38 -5.75
CA SER A 524 -10.69 26.78 -5.52
C SER A 524 -10.10 27.73 -6.56
N ILE A 525 -8.83 27.56 -6.96
CA ILE A 525 -8.19 28.33 -8.04
C ILE A 525 -8.90 28.07 -9.37
N TYR A 526 -9.16 26.80 -9.71
CA TYR A 526 -9.89 26.42 -10.92
C TYR A 526 -11.28 27.07 -10.99
N ARG A 527 -12.05 27.00 -9.89
CA ARG A 527 -13.36 27.65 -9.78
C ARG A 527 -13.27 29.17 -9.86
N ARG A 528 -12.25 29.79 -9.26
CA ARG A 528 -12.03 31.25 -9.35
C ARG A 528 -11.73 31.70 -10.78
N ILE A 529 -10.95 30.94 -11.55
CA ILE A 529 -10.61 31.25 -12.94
C ILE A 529 -11.85 31.11 -13.86
N ILE A 530 -12.61 30.02 -13.73
CA ILE A 530 -13.69 29.69 -14.69
C ILE A 530 -15.05 30.23 -14.26
N HIS A 531 -15.41 30.07 -13.00
CA HIS A 531 -16.74 30.42 -12.46
C HIS A 531 -16.75 31.75 -11.68
N LYS A 532 -15.58 32.39 -11.51
CA LYS A 532 -15.37 33.62 -10.72
C LYS A 532 -15.74 33.50 -9.23
N GLN A 533 -16.07 32.31 -8.74
CA GLN A 533 -16.46 31.99 -7.36
C GLN A 533 -15.39 31.14 -6.68
N TRP A 534 -15.23 31.30 -5.36
CA TRP A 534 -14.29 30.52 -4.55
C TRP A 534 -14.93 29.25 -3.93
N LEU A 535 -16.23 29.29 -3.66
CA LEU A 535 -17.02 28.21 -3.05
C LEU A 535 -18.05 27.64 -4.03
N VAL A 536 -18.52 26.42 -3.75
CA VAL A 536 -19.53 25.73 -4.56
C VAL A 536 -20.92 26.17 -4.12
N SER A 537 -21.66 26.88 -4.97
CA SER A 537 -23.04 27.30 -4.64
C SER A 537 -24.04 26.17 -4.89
N THR A 538 -24.70 25.68 -3.83
CA THR A 538 -25.71 24.62 -3.89
C THR A 538 -27.14 25.14 -4.12
N VAL A 539 -27.30 26.46 -4.31
CA VAL A 539 -28.62 27.13 -4.41
C VAL A 539 -29.50 26.55 -5.52
N TRP A 540 -28.93 26.28 -6.71
CA TRP A 540 -29.72 25.71 -7.81
C TRP A 540 -30.10 24.24 -7.57
N CYS A 541 -29.29 23.47 -6.85
CA CYS A 541 -29.60 22.08 -6.49
C CYS A 541 -30.85 22.01 -5.60
N ARG A 542 -31.04 22.98 -4.70
CA ARG A 542 -32.24 23.11 -3.86
C ARG A 542 -33.51 23.45 -4.65
N SER A 543 -33.37 24.02 -5.86
CA SER A 543 -34.50 24.40 -6.72
C SER A 543 -34.94 23.32 -7.73
N ASN A 544 -34.21 22.20 -7.80
CA ASN A 544 -34.46 21.11 -8.74
C ASN A 544 -35.17 19.94 -8.04
N SER A 545 -36.25 19.41 -8.62
CA SER A 545 -37.15 18.46 -7.94
C SER A 545 -36.48 17.13 -7.58
N VAL A 546 -35.52 16.66 -8.37
CA VAL A 546 -34.69 15.48 -8.04
C VAL A 546 -33.70 15.83 -6.94
N LEU A 547 -32.85 16.84 -7.17
CA LEU A 547 -31.73 17.14 -6.29
C LEU A 547 -32.17 17.63 -4.90
N SER A 548 -33.36 18.22 -4.75
CA SER A 548 -33.93 18.56 -3.44
C SER A 548 -34.49 17.35 -2.68
N ALA A 549 -34.91 16.29 -3.39
CA ALA A 549 -35.37 15.04 -2.79
C ALA A 549 -34.20 14.09 -2.44
N LEU A 550 -33.00 14.35 -2.99
CA LEU A 550 -31.78 13.64 -2.67
C LEU A 550 -31.01 14.36 -1.55
N HIS A 551 -30.25 13.61 -0.76
CA HIS A 551 -29.37 14.20 0.25
C HIS A 551 -28.25 14.99 -0.46
N LEU A 552 -28.18 16.31 -0.25
CA LEU A 552 -27.18 17.22 -0.81
C LEU A 552 -25.97 17.37 0.11
N PRO A 553 -24.76 17.68 -0.41
CA PRO A 553 -23.64 18.08 0.43
C PRO A 553 -23.89 19.45 1.07
N ASN A 554 -23.28 19.67 2.23
CA ASN A 554 -23.61 20.83 3.06
C ASN A 554 -22.41 21.75 3.34
N CYS A 555 -21.29 21.20 3.79
CA CYS A 555 -20.09 21.92 4.18
C CYS A 555 -18.93 21.68 3.20
N ILE A 556 -18.67 20.43 2.79
CA ILE A 556 -17.52 20.04 1.97
C ILE A 556 -17.99 19.11 0.84
N THR A 557 -17.49 19.29 -0.39
CA THR A 557 -17.87 18.43 -1.50
C THR A 557 -16.80 18.21 -2.58
N ALA A 558 -16.72 16.98 -3.09
CA ALA A 558 -15.99 16.61 -4.31
C ALA A 558 -16.86 16.71 -5.57
N LEU A 559 -18.18 16.85 -5.40
CA LEU A 559 -19.16 16.76 -6.48
C LEU A 559 -19.13 18.06 -7.32
N PRO A 560 -19.15 17.96 -8.66
CA PRO A 560 -19.20 19.11 -9.57
C PRO A 560 -20.63 19.66 -9.63
N LEU A 561 -21.07 20.32 -8.56
CA LEU A 561 -22.41 20.88 -8.41
C LEU A 561 -22.53 22.34 -8.88
N GLU A 562 -21.67 22.82 -9.79
CA GLU A 562 -21.87 24.14 -10.41
C GLU A 562 -23.13 24.18 -11.29
N SER A 563 -23.74 25.36 -11.40
CA SER A 563 -24.91 25.60 -12.26
C SER A 563 -24.65 25.31 -13.75
N SER A 564 -23.39 25.34 -14.20
CA SER A 564 -22.97 24.89 -15.53
C SER A 564 -23.21 23.39 -15.79
N ASN A 565 -23.41 22.60 -14.73
CA ASN A 565 -23.73 21.17 -14.82
C ASN A 565 -25.24 20.91 -14.86
N GLY A 566 -26.07 21.95 -14.75
CA GLY A 566 -27.46 21.95 -15.22
C GLY A 566 -27.58 22.22 -16.73
N ILE A 567 -28.77 22.01 -17.28
CA ILE A 567 -29.20 22.48 -18.60
C ILE A 567 -30.26 23.55 -18.38
N LYS A 568 -30.05 24.76 -18.89
CA LYS A 568 -31.06 25.83 -18.83
C LYS A 568 -31.95 25.78 -20.08
N MET A 569 -33.25 25.56 -19.90
CA MET A 569 -34.26 25.75 -20.95
C MET A 569 -35.30 26.76 -20.45
N GLY A 570 -35.36 27.92 -21.12
CA GLY A 570 -36.14 29.06 -20.65
C GLY A 570 -35.72 29.49 -19.24
N ASN A 571 -36.69 29.62 -18.34
CA ASN A 571 -36.48 29.99 -16.93
C ASN A 571 -36.23 28.79 -16.00
N LYS A 572 -36.21 27.54 -16.51
CA LYS A 572 -36.01 26.33 -15.71
C LYS A 572 -34.62 25.73 -15.89
N MET A 573 -34.09 25.15 -14.81
CA MET A 573 -32.78 24.49 -14.74
C MET A 573 -32.97 23.00 -14.53
N TYR A 574 -32.49 22.19 -15.48
CA TYR A 574 -32.69 20.75 -15.51
C TYR A 574 -31.40 20.03 -15.10
N CYS A 575 -31.50 18.97 -14.32
CA CYS A 575 -30.38 18.12 -13.95
C CYS A 575 -29.93 17.25 -15.15
N LYS A 576 -28.62 17.18 -15.40
CA LYS A 576 -28.04 16.30 -16.43
C LYS A 576 -28.00 14.85 -15.93
N PRO A 577 -28.23 13.85 -16.79
CA PRO A 577 -28.05 12.43 -16.43
C PRO A 577 -26.66 12.11 -15.85
N SER A 578 -25.60 12.79 -16.30
CA SER A 578 -24.25 12.66 -15.73
C SER A 578 -24.18 13.11 -14.26
N THR A 579 -24.93 14.14 -13.88
CA THR A 579 -24.99 14.64 -12.50
C THR A 579 -25.75 13.67 -11.61
N ILE A 580 -26.83 13.06 -12.12
CA ILE A 580 -27.58 11.99 -11.43
C ILE A 580 -26.67 10.77 -11.18
N ALA A 581 -25.91 10.34 -12.18
CA ALA A 581 -24.93 9.25 -12.06
C ALA A 581 -23.81 9.57 -11.05
N ILE A 582 -23.27 10.78 -11.06
CA ILE A 582 -22.27 11.22 -10.07
C ILE A 582 -22.86 11.23 -8.65
N MET A 583 -24.11 11.66 -8.47
CA MET A 583 -24.84 11.61 -7.20
C MET A 583 -25.14 10.18 -6.70
N GLY A 584 -24.86 9.12 -7.47
CA GLY A 584 -25.04 7.72 -7.07
C GLY A 584 -26.39 7.11 -7.47
N TYR A 585 -27.08 7.70 -8.43
CA TYR A 585 -28.39 7.26 -8.91
C TYR A 585 -28.41 7.05 -10.42
N THR A 586 -29.38 6.31 -10.93
CA THR A 586 -29.54 6.07 -12.36
C THR A 586 -31.01 5.87 -12.74
N THR A 587 -31.32 6.02 -14.02
CA THR A 587 -32.66 5.91 -14.58
C THR A 587 -32.82 4.66 -15.43
N VAL A 588 -33.91 3.94 -15.20
CA VAL A 588 -34.24 2.71 -15.93
C VAL A 588 -35.64 2.75 -16.53
N VAL A 589 -35.86 2.02 -17.62
CA VAL A 589 -37.13 1.94 -18.36
C VAL A 589 -37.52 0.50 -18.65
N GLU A 590 -38.82 0.23 -18.77
CA GLU A 590 -39.32 -1.05 -19.25
C GLU A 590 -38.91 -1.27 -20.72
N ARG A 591 -38.39 -2.47 -21.03
CA ARG A 591 -37.95 -2.83 -22.38
C ARG A 591 -39.15 -3.08 -23.29
N GLN A 592 -39.45 -2.14 -24.19
CA GLN A 592 -40.45 -2.35 -25.23
C GLN A 592 -39.98 -3.41 -26.25
N LYS A 593 -40.88 -4.32 -26.66
CA LYS A 593 -40.70 -5.12 -27.88
C LYS A 593 -40.89 -4.18 -29.08
N TRP A 594 -39.91 -4.12 -29.98
CA TRP A 594 -39.88 -3.13 -31.05
C TRP A 594 -40.89 -3.45 -32.16
N GLY A 595 -42.12 -2.95 -32.01
CA GLY A 595 -43.14 -2.93 -33.08
C GLY A 595 -42.84 -1.91 -34.18
N LYS A 596 -43.38 -2.11 -35.38
CA LYS A 596 -43.12 -1.29 -36.58
C LYS A 596 -43.84 0.09 -36.60
N ASP A 597 -44.17 0.69 -35.46
CA ASP A 597 -44.84 2.01 -35.42
C ASP A 597 -44.08 3.06 -34.59
N LYS A 598 -43.36 3.93 -35.30
CA LYS A 598 -42.51 4.99 -34.71
C LYS A 598 -43.26 6.27 -34.30
N ARG A 599 -44.61 6.29 -34.31
CA ARG A 599 -45.41 7.54 -34.17
C ARG A 599 -46.14 7.73 -32.84
N HIS A 600 -46.27 6.69 -32.00
CA HIS A 600 -46.86 6.79 -30.65
C HIS A 600 -46.01 6.09 -29.59
N ALA A 601 -44.71 6.34 -29.59
CA ALA A 601 -43.86 6.05 -28.44
C ALA A 601 -44.11 7.08 -27.33
N ASN A 602 -45.24 6.96 -26.63
CA ASN A 602 -45.41 7.64 -25.34
C ASN A 602 -44.22 7.25 -24.46
N GLN A 603 -43.50 8.25 -23.95
CA GLN A 603 -42.34 8.03 -23.10
C GLN A 603 -42.81 7.32 -21.83
N LEU A 604 -42.46 6.04 -21.69
CA LEU A 604 -42.66 5.31 -20.44
C LEU A 604 -41.94 6.07 -19.32
N PRO A 605 -42.56 6.24 -18.14
CA PRO A 605 -41.94 7.00 -17.05
C PRO A 605 -40.63 6.33 -16.65
N ASN A 606 -39.54 7.11 -16.66
CA ASN A 606 -38.23 6.59 -16.24
C ASN A 606 -38.25 6.41 -14.73
N GLN A 607 -37.83 5.25 -14.22
CA GLN A 607 -37.78 5.00 -12.77
C GLN A 607 -36.38 5.32 -12.24
N LEU A 608 -36.30 6.07 -11.14
CA LEU A 608 -35.04 6.44 -10.51
C LEU A 608 -34.65 5.40 -9.45
N ILE A 609 -33.47 4.80 -9.60
CA ILE A 609 -32.94 3.78 -8.68
C ILE A 609 -31.53 4.17 -8.21
N SER A 610 -31.06 3.55 -7.12
CA SER A 610 -29.64 3.63 -6.72
C SER A 610 -28.76 2.94 -7.75
N ILE A 611 -27.55 3.46 -7.97
CA ILE A 611 -26.58 2.87 -8.90
C ILE A 611 -26.16 1.44 -8.50
N TYR A 612 -26.15 1.13 -7.19
CA TYR A 612 -25.92 -0.22 -6.68
C TYR A 612 -27.00 -1.22 -7.10
N ALA A 613 -28.22 -0.73 -7.34
CA ALA A 613 -29.34 -1.56 -7.75
C ALA A 613 -29.43 -1.74 -9.27
N LEU A 614 -28.54 -1.14 -10.07
CA LEU A 614 -28.63 -1.17 -11.53
C LEU A 614 -28.49 -2.59 -12.11
N VAL A 615 -27.46 -3.33 -11.70
CA VAL A 615 -27.25 -4.70 -12.18
C VAL A 615 -28.34 -5.64 -11.63
N PRO A 616 -28.68 -5.61 -10.32
CA PRO A 616 -29.85 -6.34 -9.81
C PRO A 616 -31.16 -6.04 -10.55
N ALA A 617 -31.44 -4.79 -10.91
CA ALA A 617 -32.65 -4.40 -11.64
C ALA A 617 -32.78 -5.03 -13.03
N MET A 618 -31.67 -5.40 -13.68
CA MET A 618 -31.69 -6.07 -14.98
C MET A 618 -31.87 -7.58 -14.88
N VAL A 619 -31.49 -8.18 -13.74
CA VAL A 619 -31.58 -9.64 -13.51
C VAL A 619 -32.89 -10.00 -12.80
N VAL A 620 -33.21 -9.32 -11.69
CA VAL A 620 -34.43 -9.53 -10.89
C VAL A 620 -35.03 -8.17 -10.49
N PRO A 621 -35.87 -7.55 -11.35
CA PRO A 621 -36.44 -6.23 -11.09
C PRO A 621 -37.17 -6.12 -9.73
N SER A 622 -37.87 -7.17 -9.32
CA SER A 622 -38.69 -7.20 -8.09
C SER A 622 -37.88 -7.14 -6.78
N TRP A 623 -36.56 -7.21 -6.82
CA TRP A 623 -35.68 -6.99 -5.66
C TRP A 623 -35.32 -5.51 -5.45
N VAL A 624 -35.58 -4.66 -6.43
CA VAL A 624 -35.15 -3.25 -6.43
C VAL A 624 -36.33 -2.34 -6.11
N SER A 625 -36.13 -1.41 -5.17
CA SER A 625 -37.09 -0.33 -4.87
C SER A 625 -36.82 0.89 -5.74
N SER A 626 -37.88 1.46 -6.32
CA SER A 626 -37.83 2.78 -6.97
C SER A 626 -37.87 3.90 -5.93
N LEU A 627 -37.09 4.96 -6.17
CA LEU A 627 -37.11 6.20 -5.38
C LEU A 627 -38.16 7.20 -5.89
N GLY A 628 -38.63 7.01 -7.12
CA GLY A 628 -39.59 7.88 -7.77
C GLY A 628 -39.62 7.72 -9.28
N THR A 629 -40.62 8.33 -9.91
CA THR A 629 -40.80 8.33 -11.36
C THR A 629 -40.47 9.71 -11.94
N VAL A 630 -39.75 9.70 -13.05
CA VAL A 630 -39.56 10.87 -13.91
C VAL A 630 -40.51 10.73 -15.08
N ASP A 631 -41.54 11.56 -15.09
CA ASP A 631 -42.50 11.67 -16.18
C ASP A 631 -42.54 13.11 -16.69
N HIS A 632 -42.63 13.31 -18.01
CA HIS A 632 -42.65 14.64 -18.64
C HIS A 632 -41.57 15.62 -18.13
N ASN A 633 -40.36 15.12 -17.82
CA ASN A 633 -39.23 15.86 -17.23
C ASN A 633 -39.42 16.37 -15.79
N GLN A 634 -40.44 15.89 -15.06
CA GLN A 634 -40.69 16.21 -13.65
C GLN A 634 -40.49 14.96 -12.79
N PHE A 635 -39.81 15.10 -11.64
CA PHE A 635 -39.68 14.02 -10.68
C PHE A 635 -40.83 14.01 -9.69
N THR A 636 -41.45 12.84 -9.53
CA THR A 636 -42.43 12.57 -8.48
C THR A 636 -41.86 11.50 -7.55
N PRO A 637 -41.53 11.82 -6.28
CA PRO A 637 -41.10 10.81 -5.32
C PRO A 637 -42.25 9.82 -5.10
N THR A 638 -41.94 8.53 -5.11
CA THR A 638 -42.93 7.45 -4.90
C THR A 638 -42.60 6.75 -3.58
N PRO A 639 -43.59 6.46 -2.70
CA PRO A 639 -43.36 5.58 -1.55
C PRO A 639 -42.78 4.26 -2.05
N ALA A 640 -41.80 3.67 -1.35
CA ALA A 640 -40.87 2.65 -1.86
C ALA A 640 -41.52 1.40 -2.51
N THR A 641 -41.98 1.54 -3.75
CA THR A 641 -42.54 0.49 -4.58
C THR A 641 -41.42 -0.24 -5.30
N ARG A 642 -41.44 -1.58 -5.24
CA ARG A 642 -40.52 -2.44 -6.00
C ARG A 642 -40.81 -2.36 -7.51
N LEU A 643 -39.79 -2.54 -8.35
CA LEU A 643 -40.00 -2.58 -9.80
C LEU A 643 -40.93 -3.76 -10.17
N ALA A 644 -41.79 -3.56 -11.17
CA ALA A 644 -42.78 -4.56 -11.55
C ALA A 644 -42.12 -5.85 -12.06
N GLN A 645 -42.49 -6.99 -11.45
CA GLN A 645 -41.86 -8.30 -11.66
C GLN A 645 -41.97 -8.86 -13.09
N ALA A 646 -42.92 -8.35 -13.89
CA ALA A 646 -43.35 -8.97 -15.16
C ALA A 646 -42.66 -8.45 -16.43
N LYS A 647 -41.74 -7.48 -16.34
CA LYS A 647 -41.14 -6.85 -17.54
C LYS A 647 -39.62 -6.68 -17.40
N PRO A 648 -38.81 -7.07 -18.41
CA PRO A 648 -37.39 -6.79 -18.40
C PRO A 648 -37.14 -5.29 -18.48
N VAL A 649 -36.14 -4.83 -17.73
CA VAL A 649 -35.79 -3.42 -17.55
C VAL A 649 -34.44 -3.14 -18.23
N VAL A 650 -34.27 -1.96 -18.82
CA VAL A 650 -33.02 -1.53 -19.48
C VAL A 650 -32.62 -0.15 -18.96
N HIS A 651 -31.31 0.07 -18.84
CA HIS A 651 -30.76 1.38 -18.51
C HIS A 651 -31.12 2.41 -19.60
N THR A 652 -31.55 3.60 -19.19
CA THR A 652 -31.71 4.73 -20.11
C THR A 652 -30.70 5.81 -19.77
N ARG A 653 -30.13 6.41 -20.82
CA ARG A 653 -29.29 7.62 -20.70
C ARG A 653 -30.07 8.85 -20.20
N GLY A 654 -31.38 8.71 -19.97
CA GLY A 654 -32.21 9.61 -19.17
C GLY A 654 -32.81 10.79 -19.93
N SER A 655 -34.01 11.20 -19.48
CA SER A 655 -34.58 12.52 -19.81
C SER A 655 -34.06 13.56 -18.81
N CYS A 656 -33.94 14.82 -19.22
CA CYS A 656 -33.46 15.90 -18.33
C CYS A 656 -34.55 16.25 -17.31
N VAL A 657 -34.24 16.41 -16.03
CA VAL A 657 -35.28 16.55 -14.97
C VAL A 657 -35.26 17.94 -14.30
N VAL A 658 -36.42 18.60 -14.22
CA VAL A 658 -36.62 19.98 -13.70
C VAL A 658 -36.37 20.10 -12.21
#